data_AF-A0A857D624-F1
#
_entry.id   AF-A0A857D624-F1
#
_cell.length_a   1.000
_cell.length_b   1.000
_cell.length_c   1.000
_cell.angle_alpha   90.00
_cell.angle_beta   90.00
_cell.angle_gamma   90.00
#
_symmetry.space_group_name_H-M   'P 1'
#
loop_
_entity.id
_entity.type
_entity.pdbx_description
1 polymer ?
#
loop_
_entity_poly.entity_id
_entity_poly.type
_entity_poly.pdbx_seq_one_letter_code
_entity_poly.pdbx_strand_id
1 'polypeptide(L)'
;MKRSLDGRQELIIVTIMWILGILVDRFWFSLDHTIPAWDQADYLNGGIIYTQAFQNPRWFDGDWWRGLWLMSPKIPPLTYLLTIPFFNLFGISLNAGMWVMAIYSALLLFSVYGLGIILFNGTVALWAVLICQFLPGLYYYRLEYLLDFPLAAIVTFSYFCLTWWRFSGQGWLKAIALGISFGLGMLVKQTALFFLFLPILWVLGENLWRKRWGNLAQLMLSFLTAALLMFPWYRTNWLLMLTAGKRATVDSAILEGDPPLTSPDAWTFYAQVLPYFLSWVLLLVPLVGLLISLRHRKTEDKVNRPVWIWLGVFLLGGYLLSSLNINKDARYILPLLPTLSLILSVGLLSWRGRFAPSIRWGTITIAAILTSLNLFPLGGDIITNVFSPELQHHPYLKTGWQHEEVVKEILADSPYLRSTLGVLPSTPELNQHTFSFYGGKHNSQVAGRQVGVREEDIEKDVNSLDWFLTKTGEQGSVPDVQKKIVNRVATGLDFQVEKTWQLPDDSTLSLHSKISPSVTVKPLENGSKQVELREIAIAEKASPNQPIPVVYKWAGDWQQLKSGIVILTWQEVDGKDYWMHDHGIAMGGLMAEKLTPEEQQKGFEVTEKTAMQSAATPGVYRLSAVYLNRETGETYPIKTNAEITIDPQVANLATPQLDLVTQLRLKSANIGQGLTGIEPIFELTNRINQYDLIQDYVLQADKVFSYRLQQQNPPDKLSLAYGLAISKVLQQDVAGAIKATEEMIKIDPYNPYHYAYQGFIYLYDWQPQAAQKVLDKARQLNPDSEEIKTLNAVAALMGGNLVKAWQLWQSN
;
A
#
# COMPACT_ATOMS: atom_id res chain seq x y z
N MET A 1 -9.30 -34.52 44.75
CA MET A 1 -7.98 -34.36 44.09
C MET A 1 -8.18 -34.45 42.58
N LYS A 2 -8.25 -33.32 41.86
CA LYS A 2 -8.13 -33.32 40.39
C LYS A 2 -6.64 -33.28 40.07
N ARG A 3 -6.10 -34.27 39.37
CA ARG A 3 -4.74 -34.22 38.82
C ARG A 3 -4.65 -32.96 37.96
N SER A 4 -3.81 -32.00 38.34
CA SER A 4 -3.42 -30.92 37.43
C SER A 4 -2.69 -31.57 36.26
N LEU A 5 -3.05 -31.17 35.03
CA LEU A 5 -2.34 -31.61 33.84
C LEU A 5 -0.87 -31.17 33.94
N ASP A 6 0.04 -31.97 33.37
CA ASP A 6 1.43 -31.53 33.20
C ASP A 6 1.47 -30.43 32.11
N GLY A 7 2.39 -29.47 32.23
CA GLY A 7 2.50 -28.35 31.28
C GLY A 7 2.69 -28.81 29.83
N ARG A 8 3.31 -29.98 29.61
CA ARG A 8 3.38 -30.61 28.28
C ARG A 8 2.01 -31.03 27.74
N GLN A 9 1.15 -31.59 28.59
CA GLN A 9 -0.20 -32.00 28.21
C GLN A 9 -1.06 -30.77 27.87
N GLU A 10 -0.93 -29.69 28.64
CA GLU A 10 -1.63 -28.43 28.38
C GLU A 10 -1.22 -27.82 27.02
N LEU A 11 0.08 -27.82 26.69
CA LEU A 11 0.56 -27.37 25.38
C LEU A 11 0.05 -28.24 24.22
N ILE A 12 -0.01 -29.57 24.40
CA ILE A 12 -0.61 -30.47 23.39
C ILE A 12 -2.08 -30.11 23.16
N ILE A 13 -2.83 -29.80 24.22
CA ILE A 13 -4.24 -29.38 24.09
C ILE A 13 -4.36 -28.08 23.28
N VAL A 14 -3.51 -27.07 23.56
CA VAL A 14 -3.49 -25.82 22.79
C VAL A 14 -3.18 -26.08 21.32
N THR A 15 -2.20 -26.93 21.03
CA THR A 15 -1.86 -27.32 19.65
C THR A 15 -3.03 -28.03 18.96
N ILE A 16 -3.75 -28.93 19.64
CA ILE A 16 -4.94 -29.59 19.09
C ILE A 16 -6.05 -28.57 18.80
N MET A 17 -6.32 -27.64 19.72
CA MET A 17 -7.31 -26.57 19.50
C MET A 17 -6.94 -25.69 18.29
N TRP A 18 -5.65 -25.37 18.13
CA TRP A 18 -5.15 -24.63 16.98
C TRP A 18 -5.33 -25.41 15.66
N ILE A 19 -4.96 -26.68 15.62
CA ILE A 19 -5.14 -27.54 14.44
C ILE A 19 -6.62 -27.65 14.07
N LEU A 20 -7.51 -27.87 15.05
CA LEU A 20 -8.96 -27.92 14.80
C LEU A 20 -9.48 -26.60 14.21
N GLY A 21 -9.03 -25.45 14.71
CA GLY A 21 -9.35 -24.15 14.13
C GLY A 21 -8.92 -24.05 12.67
N ILE A 22 -7.68 -24.44 12.35
CA ILE A 22 -7.18 -24.47 10.97
C ILE A 22 -8.01 -25.39 10.09
N LEU A 23 -8.38 -26.58 10.56
CA LEU A 23 -9.19 -27.52 9.78
C LEU A 23 -10.57 -26.93 9.43
N VAL A 24 -11.21 -26.24 10.38
CA VAL A 24 -12.46 -25.51 10.12
C VAL A 24 -12.24 -24.41 9.10
N ASP A 25 -11.19 -23.60 9.24
CA ASP A 25 -10.89 -22.52 8.31
C ASP A 25 -10.60 -23.08 6.90
N ARG A 26 -9.82 -24.16 6.79
CA ARG A 26 -9.54 -24.83 5.50
C ARG A 26 -10.78 -25.42 4.87
N PHE A 27 -11.70 -25.97 5.67
CA PHE A 27 -12.98 -26.42 5.18
C PHE A 27 -13.84 -25.25 4.68
N TRP A 28 -13.87 -24.13 5.40
CA TRP A 28 -14.54 -22.90 4.96
C TRP A 28 -14.00 -22.40 3.61
N PHE A 29 -12.67 -22.25 3.46
CA PHE A 29 -12.05 -21.83 2.20
C PHE A 29 -12.21 -22.83 1.04
N SER A 30 -12.50 -24.11 1.34
CA SER A 30 -12.79 -25.09 0.29
C SER A 30 -14.17 -24.89 -0.33
N LEU A 31 -15.06 -24.19 0.37
CA LEU A 31 -16.41 -23.85 -0.09
C LEU A 31 -16.46 -22.42 -0.66
N ASP A 32 -15.61 -21.53 -0.16
CA ASP A 32 -15.65 -20.12 -0.50
C ASP A 32 -15.07 -19.79 -1.90
N HIS A 33 -15.81 -18.96 -2.63
CA HIS A 33 -15.44 -18.40 -3.93
C HIS A 33 -15.49 -16.86 -3.90
N THR A 34 -15.37 -16.26 -2.71
CA THR A 34 -15.39 -14.81 -2.53
C THR A 34 -14.20 -14.18 -3.26
N ILE A 35 -14.47 -13.03 -3.89
CA ILE A 35 -13.45 -12.18 -4.49
C ILE A 35 -12.93 -11.25 -3.38
N PRO A 36 -11.60 -11.12 -3.16
CA PRO A 36 -11.08 -10.28 -2.09
C PRO A 36 -11.45 -8.81 -2.32
N ALA A 37 -12.25 -8.22 -1.43
CA ALA A 37 -12.78 -6.88 -1.65
C ALA A 37 -11.80 -5.76 -1.22
N TRP A 38 -11.70 -4.69 -2.02
CA TRP A 38 -10.91 -3.48 -1.78
C TRP A 38 -9.60 -3.70 -0.99
N ASP A 39 -9.59 -3.38 0.32
CA ASP A 39 -8.45 -3.55 1.24
C ASP A 39 -7.83 -4.96 1.17
N GLN A 40 -8.66 -6.00 1.09
CA GLN A 40 -8.18 -7.39 1.04
C GLN A 40 -7.36 -7.63 -0.23
N ALA A 41 -7.85 -7.16 -1.37
CA ALA A 41 -7.11 -7.25 -2.62
C ALA A 41 -5.88 -6.35 -2.60
N ASP A 42 -5.95 -5.14 -2.03
CA ASP A 42 -4.80 -4.23 -1.92
C ASP A 42 -3.66 -4.85 -1.09
N TYR A 43 -3.99 -5.46 0.07
CA TYR A 43 -3.03 -6.15 0.90
C TYR A 43 -2.47 -7.42 0.22
N LEU A 44 -3.29 -8.19 -0.52
CA LEU A 44 -2.81 -9.33 -1.30
C LEU A 44 -1.86 -8.89 -2.42
N ASN A 45 -2.16 -7.78 -3.10
CA ASN A 45 -1.27 -7.17 -4.09
C ASN A 45 0.07 -6.80 -3.46
N GLY A 46 0.07 -6.28 -2.23
CA GLY A 46 1.29 -6.09 -1.44
C GLY A 46 2.10 -7.38 -1.30
N GLY A 47 1.46 -8.49 -0.92
CA GLY A 47 2.08 -9.81 -0.87
C GLY A 47 2.72 -10.24 -2.21
N ILE A 48 2.04 -9.99 -3.34
CA ILE A 48 2.54 -10.34 -4.68
C ILE A 48 3.79 -9.53 -5.03
N ILE A 49 3.77 -8.21 -4.82
CA ILE A 49 4.91 -7.32 -5.11
C ILE A 49 6.14 -7.75 -4.31
N TYR A 50 5.97 -8.08 -3.02
CA TYR A 50 7.06 -8.57 -2.19
C TYR A 50 7.55 -9.96 -2.67
N THR A 51 6.66 -10.87 -3.06
CA THR A 51 7.08 -12.16 -3.63
C THR A 51 7.92 -11.96 -4.90
N GLN A 52 7.52 -11.06 -5.80
CA GLN A 52 8.28 -10.74 -7.02
C GLN A 52 9.66 -10.15 -6.69
N ALA A 53 9.74 -9.24 -5.71
CA ALA A 53 11.01 -8.65 -5.27
C ALA A 53 12.02 -9.69 -4.75
N PHE A 54 11.52 -10.75 -4.10
CA PHE A 54 12.34 -11.84 -3.54
C PHE A 54 12.69 -12.94 -4.55
N GLN A 55 12.26 -12.84 -5.83
CA GLN A 55 12.70 -13.75 -6.89
C GLN A 55 14.19 -13.55 -7.24
N ASN A 56 14.68 -12.30 -7.18
CA ASN A 56 16.07 -11.94 -7.48
C ASN A 56 16.67 -11.07 -6.36
N PRO A 57 16.89 -11.62 -5.16
CA PRO A 57 17.30 -10.83 -4.01
C PRO A 57 18.76 -10.39 -4.09
N ARG A 58 19.03 -9.11 -3.84
CA ARG A 58 20.39 -8.56 -3.72
C ARG A 58 20.71 -8.26 -2.26
N TRP A 59 20.94 -9.30 -1.47
CA TRP A 59 21.08 -9.23 0.00
C TRP A 59 22.15 -8.25 0.51
N PHE A 60 23.22 -8.05 -0.26
CA PHE A 60 24.35 -7.20 0.10
C PHE A 60 24.30 -5.82 -0.54
N ASP A 61 23.19 -5.49 -1.21
CA ASP A 61 22.97 -4.20 -1.87
C ASP A 61 22.02 -3.34 -1.03
N GLY A 62 22.52 -2.22 -0.51
CA GLY A 62 21.72 -1.29 0.29
C GLY A 62 20.57 -0.66 -0.48
N ASP A 63 20.75 -0.42 -1.79
CA ASP A 63 19.70 0.15 -2.64
C ASP A 63 18.57 -0.84 -2.89
N TRP A 64 18.88 -2.14 -2.94
CA TRP A 64 17.85 -3.17 -3.02
C TRP A 64 16.97 -3.19 -1.77
N TRP A 65 17.57 -3.12 -0.58
CA TRP A 65 16.80 -3.02 0.67
C TRP A 65 15.98 -1.74 0.76
N ARG A 66 16.55 -0.59 0.36
CA ARG A 66 15.80 0.67 0.27
C ARG A 66 14.60 0.52 -0.67
N GLY A 67 14.81 -0.03 -1.87
CA GLY A 67 13.75 -0.32 -2.84
C GLY A 67 12.67 -1.23 -2.24
N LEU A 68 13.07 -2.28 -1.50
CA LEU A 68 12.15 -3.17 -0.81
C LEU A 68 11.27 -2.44 0.23
N TRP A 69 11.82 -1.47 0.96
CA TRP A 69 11.05 -0.68 1.92
C TRP A 69 10.12 0.32 1.26
N LEU A 70 10.47 0.82 0.08
CA LEU A 70 9.67 1.77 -0.70
C LEU A 70 8.45 1.14 -1.38
N MET A 71 8.41 -0.20 -1.53
CA MET A 71 7.29 -0.90 -2.18
C MET A 71 5.96 -0.78 -1.43
N SER A 72 6.00 -0.61 -0.12
CA SER A 72 4.81 -0.36 0.70
C SER A 72 5.04 0.85 1.60
N PRO A 73 4.87 2.07 1.07
CA PRO A 73 5.22 3.28 1.81
C PRO A 73 4.18 3.69 2.87
N LYS A 74 2.99 3.08 2.84
CA LYS A 74 1.89 3.38 3.77
C LYS A 74 1.68 2.28 4.82
N ILE A 75 1.92 1.03 4.44
CA ILE A 75 1.59 -0.16 5.23
C ILE A 75 2.88 -0.90 5.60
N PRO A 76 3.14 -1.17 6.89
CA PRO A 76 4.31 -1.93 7.28
C PRO A 76 4.30 -3.38 6.70
N PRO A 77 5.46 -3.93 6.29
CA PRO A 77 5.47 -5.04 5.33
C PRO A 77 5.49 -6.44 5.95
N LEU A 78 5.43 -6.62 7.28
CA LEU A 78 5.67 -7.93 7.89
C LEU A 78 4.65 -8.98 7.44
N THR A 79 3.37 -8.62 7.34
CA THR A 79 2.33 -9.56 6.86
C THR A 79 2.57 -9.98 5.42
N TYR A 80 3.03 -9.06 4.55
CA TYR A 80 3.39 -9.37 3.17
C TYR A 80 4.59 -10.33 3.12
N LEU A 81 5.65 -10.03 3.88
CA LEU A 81 6.85 -10.86 3.97
C LEU A 81 6.53 -12.29 4.46
N LEU A 82 5.65 -12.43 5.45
CA LEU A 82 5.22 -13.74 5.95
C LEU A 82 4.29 -14.48 4.99
N THR A 83 3.75 -13.80 3.98
CA THR A 83 2.91 -14.42 2.94
C THR A 83 3.73 -15.06 1.83
N ILE A 84 4.95 -14.55 1.56
CA ILE A 84 5.85 -15.01 0.49
C ILE A 84 6.00 -16.54 0.44
N PRO A 85 6.29 -17.26 1.55
CA PRO A 85 6.49 -18.70 1.49
C PRO A 85 5.27 -19.44 0.95
N PHE A 86 4.05 -18.96 1.24
CA PHE A 86 2.83 -19.62 0.81
C PHE A 86 2.51 -19.36 -0.67
N PHE A 87 2.79 -18.15 -1.17
CA PHE A 87 2.72 -17.88 -2.61
C PHE A 87 3.75 -18.70 -3.39
N ASN A 88 4.97 -18.86 -2.87
CA ASN A 88 5.99 -19.70 -3.51
C ASN A 88 5.62 -21.19 -3.50
N LEU A 89 4.95 -21.69 -2.46
CA LEU A 89 4.59 -23.10 -2.33
C LEU A 89 3.31 -23.49 -3.07
N PHE A 90 2.29 -22.62 -3.05
CA PHE A 90 0.95 -22.93 -3.54
C PHE A 90 0.51 -22.10 -4.75
N GLY A 91 1.36 -21.19 -5.24
CA GLY A 91 1.02 -20.22 -6.27
C GLY A 91 0.22 -19.02 -5.72
N ILE A 92 0.11 -17.97 -6.53
CA ILE A 92 -0.61 -16.75 -6.16
C ILE A 92 -2.12 -17.02 -6.19
N SER A 93 -2.74 -17.07 -5.00
CA SER A 93 -4.19 -17.20 -4.82
C SER A 93 -4.61 -16.68 -3.43
N LEU A 94 -5.90 -16.37 -3.25
CA LEU A 94 -6.44 -15.99 -1.94
C LEU A 94 -6.17 -17.09 -0.91
N ASN A 95 -6.47 -18.35 -1.27
CA ASN A 95 -6.25 -19.51 -0.40
C ASN A 95 -4.79 -19.69 0.03
N ALA A 96 -3.84 -19.47 -0.89
CA ALA A 96 -2.42 -19.48 -0.58
C ALA A 96 -2.06 -18.35 0.40
N GLY A 97 -2.54 -17.12 0.15
CA GLY A 97 -2.31 -15.98 1.02
C GLY A 97 -2.83 -16.20 2.44
N MET A 98 -4.03 -16.78 2.56
CA MET A 98 -4.69 -17.03 3.83
C MET A 98 -3.99 -18.05 4.75
N TRP A 99 -3.00 -18.79 4.27
CA TRP A 99 -2.17 -19.61 5.17
C TRP A 99 -1.36 -18.77 6.18
N VAL A 100 -1.09 -17.49 5.89
CA VAL A 100 -0.44 -16.59 6.85
C VAL A 100 -1.28 -16.44 8.14
N MET A 101 -2.60 -16.54 8.05
CA MET A 101 -3.50 -16.45 9.21
C MET A 101 -3.34 -17.64 10.15
N ALA A 102 -2.88 -18.80 9.67
CA ALA A 102 -2.57 -19.95 10.52
C ALA A 102 -1.37 -19.66 11.45
N ILE A 103 -0.38 -18.88 10.98
CA ILE A 103 0.75 -18.44 11.81
C ILE A 103 0.27 -17.47 12.88
N TYR A 104 -0.53 -16.47 12.49
CA TYR A 104 -1.08 -15.50 13.44
C TYR A 104 -2.05 -16.13 14.44
N SER A 105 -2.84 -17.12 14.04
CA SER A 105 -3.73 -17.83 14.96
C SER A 105 -2.96 -18.65 15.98
N ALA A 106 -1.87 -19.33 15.58
CA ALA A 106 -0.94 -19.95 16.53
C ALA A 106 -0.39 -18.91 17.50
N LEU A 107 0.18 -17.83 16.97
CA LEU A 107 0.78 -16.76 17.79
C LEU A 107 -0.22 -16.23 18.83
N LEU A 108 -1.47 -15.99 18.42
CA LEU A 108 -2.54 -15.53 19.30
C LEU A 108 -2.84 -16.54 20.41
N LEU A 109 -3.14 -17.79 20.07
CA LEU A 109 -3.57 -18.80 21.05
C LEU A 109 -2.47 -19.15 22.06
N PHE A 110 -1.23 -19.31 21.59
CA PHE A 110 -0.09 -19.56 22.50
C PHE A 110 0.20 -18.36 23.39
N SER A 111 -0.02 -17.13 22.91
CA SER A 111 0.14 -15.91 23.73
C SER A 111 -0.96 -15.77 24.78
N VAL A 112 -2.22 -16.07 24.43
CA VAL A 112 -3.34 -16.11 25.40
C VAL A 112 -3.09 -17.17 26.46
N TYR A 113 -2.64 -18.36 26.06
CA TYR A 113 -2.26 -19.41 26.98
C TYR A 113 -1.15 -18.95 27.94
N GLY A 114 -0.07 -18.39 27.39
CA GLY A 114 1.05 -17.87 28.18
C GLY A 114 0.63 -16.78 29.17
N LEU A 115 -0.21 -15.83 28.74
CA LEU A 115 -0.79 -14.81 29.61
C LEU A 115 -1.61 -15.45 30.74
N GLY A 116 -2.46 -16.41 30.42
CA GLY A 116 -3.29 -17.12 31.39
C GLY A 116 -2.48 -17.89 32.43
N ILE A 117 -1.37 -18.52 32.03
CA ILE A 117 -0.46 -19.21 32.94
C ILE A 117 0.23 -18.22 33.88
N ILE A 118 0.75 -17.10 33.37
CA ILE A 118 1.49 -16.13 34.17
C ILE A 118 0.58 -15.38 35.15
N LEU A 119 -0.62 -15.00 34.70
CA LEU A 119 -1.53 -14.16 35.46
C LEU A 119 -2.49 -14.98 36.34
N PHE A 120 -2.74 -16.24 36.00
CA PHE A 120 -3.70 -17.10 36.69
C PHE A 120 -3.17 -18.55 36.86
N ASN A 121 -3.65 -19.49 36.05
CA ASN A 121 -3.31 -20.92 36.09
C ASN A 121 -3.71 -21.62 34.77
N GLY A 122 -3.26 -22.86 34.58
CA GLY A 122 -3.49 -23.64 33.35
C GLY A 122 -4.96 -23.87 33.01
N THR A 123 -5.85 -23.98 34.00
CA THR A 123 -7.28 -24.10 33.72
C THR A 123 -7.84 -22.81 33.12
N VAL A 124 -7.55 -21.65 33.72
CA VAL A 124 -7.99 -20.36 33.16
C VAL A 124 -7.41 -20.15 31.77
N ALA A 125 -6.13 -20.50 31.58
CA ALA A 125 -5.43 -20.38 30.30
C ALA A 125 -6.10 -21.22 29.19
N LEU A 126 -6.34 -22.52 29.42
CA LEU A 126 -6.97 -23.41 28.45
C LEU A 126 -8.40 -22.97 28.10
N TRP A 127 -9.18 -22.51 29.09
CA TRP A 127 -10.53 -22.00 28.83
C TRP A 127 -10.50 -20.69 28.05
N ALA A 128 -9.52 -19.81 28.26
CA ALA A 128 -9.38 -18.57 27.49
C ALA A 128 -9.01 -18.84 26.02
N VAL A 129 -8.11 -19.80 25.77
CA VAL A 129 -7.78 -20.30 24.42
C VAL A 129 -9.02 -20.87 23.73
N LEU A 130 -9.80 -21.69 24.45
CA LEU A 130 -11.03 -22.27 23.93
C LEU A 130 -12.08 -21.19 23.61
N ILE A 131 -12.24 -20.17 24.47
CA ILE A 131 -13.14 -19.05 24.22
C ILE A 131 -12.70 -18.27 22.97
N CYS A 132 -11.40 -18.02 22.79
CA CYS A 132 -10.89 -17.31 21.60
C CYS A 132 -11.27 -17.97 20.27
N GLN A 133 -11.44 -19.30 20.23
CA GLN A 133 -11.88 -20.03 19.03
C GLN A 133 -13.33 -19.71 18.64
N PHE A 134 -14.14 -19.25 19.58
CA PHE A 134 -15.58 -19.00 19.39
C PHE A 134 -15.96 -17.53 19.52
N LEU A 135 -14.99 -16.62 19.68
CA LEU A 135 -15.27 -15.18 19.68
C LEU A 135 -15.58 -14.72 18.25
N PRO A 136 -16.78 -14.17 17.99
CA PRO A 136 -17.16 -13.70 16.66
C PRO A 136 -16.17 -12.80 15.98
N GLY A 137 -15.65 -11.79 16.67
CA GLY A 137 -14.66 -10.89 16.07
C GLY A 137 -13.41 -11.64 15.60
N LEU A 138 -12.96 -12.66 16.34
CA LEU A 138 -11.74 -13.39 15.98
C LEU A 138 -11.96 -14.42 14.87
N TYR A 139 -13.07 -15.17 14.86
CA TYR A 139 -13.32 -16.13 13.79
C TYR A 139 -13.73 -15.47 12.47
N TYR A 140 -14.31 -14.27 12.52
CA TYR A 140 -14.61 -13.48 11.32
C TYR A 140 -13.30 -13.04 10.67
N TYR A 141 -12.51 -12.20 11.37
CA TYR A 141 -11.33 -11.57 10.75
C TYR A 141 -10.15 -12.52 10.52
N ARG A 142 -10.14 -13.74 11.09
CA ARG A 142 -9.14 -14.75 10.70
C ARG A 142 -9.40 -15.36 9.32
N LEU A 143 -10.63 -15.21 8.81
CA LEU A 143 -11.04 -15.66 7.48
C LEU A 143 -10.91 -14.57 6.41
N GLU A 144 -10.49 -13.37 6.80
CA GLU A 144 -10.31 -12.22 5.91
C GLU A 144 -8.81 -11.92 5.75
N TYR A 145 -8.34 -11.67 4.51
CA TYR A 145 -6.96 -11.21 4.29
C TYR A 145 -6.82 -9.72 4.66
N LEU A 146 -6.96 -9.42 5.94
CA LEU A 146 -6.85 -8.08 6.53
C LEU A 146 -5.73 -8.05 7.59
N LEU A 147 -5.27 -6.87 7.95
CA LEU A 147 -4.20 -6.70 8.94
C LEU A 147 -4.71 -6.71 10.39
N ASP A 148 -6.03 -6.69 10.62
CA ASP A 148 -6.62 -6.52 11.95
C ASP A 148 -6.48 -7.77 12.82
N PHE A 149 -6.66 -8.97 12.25
CA PHE A 149 -6.38 -10.22 12.97
C PHE A 149 -4.87 -10.44 13.24
N PRO A 150 -3.97 -10.25 12.24
CA PRO A 150 -2.52 -10.15 12.48
C PRO A 150 -2.14 -9.17 13.60
N LEU A 151 -2.77 -8.00 13.62
CA LEU A 151 -2.56 -6.99 14.66
C LEU A 151 -3.00 -7.50 16.04
N ALA A 152 -4.17 -8.12 16.15
CA ALA A 152 -4.66 -8.69 17.40
C ALA A 152 -3.71 -9.79 17.93
N ALA A 153 -3.19 -10.65 17.05
CA ALA A 153 -2.23 -11.68 17.39
C ALA A 153 -0.90 -11.09 17.90
N ILE A 154 -0.30 -10.16 17.15
CA ILE A 154 1.01 -9.61 17.51
C ILE A 154 0.95 -8.71 18.75
N VAL A 155 -0.14 -7.94 18.94
CA VAL A 155 -0.36 -7.16 20.18
C VAL A 155 -0.49 -8.07 21.39
N THR A 156 -1.24 -9.18 21.25
CA THR A 156 -1.36 -10.17 22.33
C THR A 156 -0.02 -10.80 22.66
N PHE A 157 0.81 -11.09 21.65
CA PHE A 157 2.16 -11.60 21.83
C PHE A 157 3.09 -10.58 22.50
N SER A 158 3.10 -9.32 22.06
CA SER A 158 3.88 -8.26 22.69
C SER A 158 3.45 -8.03 24.14
N TYR A 159 2.14 -8.05 24.41
CA TYR A 159 1.61 -7.93 25.76
C TYR A 159 1.97 -9.15 26.62
N PHE A 160 1.98 -10.35 26.04
CA PHE A 160 2.50 -11.56 26.69
C PHE A 160 3.98 -11.40 27.04
N CYS A 161 4.85 -10.97 26.11
CA CYS A 161 6.27 -10.74 26.40
C CYS A 161 6.48 -9.70 27.50
N LEU A 162 5.72 -8.60 27.49
CA LEU A 162 5.78 -7.55 28.51
C LEU A 162 5.35 -8.10 29.87
N THR A 163 4.27 -8.88 29.90
CA THR A 163 3.76 -9.55 31.10
C THR A 163 4.75 -10.57 31.64
N TRP A 164 5.41 -11.34 30.76
CA TRP A 164 6.42 -12.34 31.12
C TRP A 164 7.70 -11.72 31.71
N TRP A 165 8.13 -10.58 31.17
CA TRP A 165 9.21 -9.78 31.76
C TRP A 165 8.82 -9.20 33.12
N ARG A 166 7.57 -8.75 33.27
CA ARG A 166 7.06 -8.10 34.49
C ARG A 166 6.84 -9.08 35.65
N PHE A 167 6.12 -10.19 35.41
CA PHE A 167 5.60 -11.06 36.47
C PHE A 167 6.40 -12.33 36.71
N SER A 168 7.20 -12.79 35.74
CA SER A 168 8.00 -14.02 35.87
C SER A 168 9.49 -13.76 36.09
N GLY A 169 9.84 -12.57 36.61
CA GLY A 169 11.22 -12.11 36.82
C GLY A 169 11.79 -11.35 35.62
N GLN A 170 12.45 -10.24 35.89
CA GLN A 170 13.12 -9.39 34.89
C GLN A 170 14.41 -10.03 34.40
N GLY A 171 14.75 -9.85 33.12
CA GLY A 171 15.97 -10.38 32.54
C GLY A 171 16.22 -9.88 31.13
N TRP A 172 17.50 -9.81 30.75
CA TRP A 172 17.96 -9.28 29.47
C TRP A 172 17.35 -10.00 28.26
N LEU A 173 17.30 -11.34 28.28
CA LEU A 173 16.71 -12.12 27.18
C LEU A 173 15.21 -11.82 27.00
N LYS A 174 14.47 -11.64 28.09
CA LYS A 174 13.05 -11.28 28.03
C LYS A 174 12.84 -9.86 27.52
N ALA A 175 13.75 -8.95 27.85
CA ALA A 175 13.74 -7.59 27.34
C ALA A 175 14.03 -7.54 25.83
N ILE A 176 14.98 -8.35 25.36
CA ILE A 176 15.22 -8.54 23.91
C ILE A 176 13.98 -9.12 23.25
N ALA A 177 13.37 -10.18 23.80
CA ALA A 177 12.14 -10.77 23.27
C ALA A 177 10.97 -9.77 23.23
N LEU A 178 10.82 -8.92 24.25
CA LEU A 178 9.87 -7.80 24.25
C LEU A 178 10.19 -6.78 23.15
N GLY A 179 11.47 -6.44 22.95
CA GLY A 179 11.89 -5.53 21.90
C GLY A 179 11.61 -6.08 20.51
N ILE A 180 11.90 -7.36 20.28
CA ILE A 180 11.60 -8.05 19.03
C ILE A 180 10.08 -8.07 18.78
N SER A 181 9.28 -8.50 19.76
CA SER A 181 7.83 -8.57 19.58
C SER A 181 7.21 -7.20 19.34
N PHE A 182 7.66 -6.15 20.03
CA PHE A 182 7.20 -4.78 19.81
C PHE A 182 7.61 -4.25 18.42
N GLY A 183 8.88 -4.43 18.03
CA GLY A 183 9.37 -4.03 16.70
C GLY A 183 8.64 -4.74 15.56
N LEU A 184 8.38 -6.04 15.69
CA LEU A 184 7.56 -6.80 14.74
C LEU A 184 6.10 -6.31 14.73
N GLY A 185 5.52 -5.97 15.88
CA GLY A 185 4.19 -5.37 15.97
C GLY A 185 4.08 -4.07 15.17
N MET A 186 5.07 -3.20 15.31
CA MET A 186 5.17 -1.96 14.51
C MET A 186 5.39 -2.22 13.01
N LEU A 187 5.91 -3.40 12.65
CA LEU A 187 6.04 -3.86 11.26
C LEU A 187 4.82 -4.62 10.72
N VAL A 188 3.81 -4.91 11.56
CA VAL A 188 2.47 -5.35 11.12
C VAL A 188 1.58 -4.14 10.85
N LYS A 189 1.40 -3.28 11.86
CA LYS A 189 0.54 -2.08 11.77
C LYS A 189 0.90 -1.12 12.89
N GLN A 190 1.00 0.18 12.57
CA GLN A 190 1.42 1.24 13.49
C GLN A 190 0.53 1.32 14.75
N THR A 191 -0.76 0.99 14.60
CA THR A 191 -1.75 1.01 15.68
C THR A 191 -1.50 -0.03 16.78
N ALA A 192 -0.53 -0.93 16.63
CA ALA A 192 -0.03 -1.78 17.72
C ALA A 192 0.37 -0.96 18.96
N LEU A 193 0.91 0.25 18.74
CA LEU A 193 1.28 1.17 19.81
C LEU A 193 0.07 1.58 20.67
N PHE A 194 -1.14 1.70 20.11
CA PHE A 194 -2.33 2.13 20.87
C PHE A 194 -2.63 1.18 22.04
N PHE A 195 -2.39 -0.12 21.87
CA PHE A 195 -2.66 -1.10 22.91
C PHE A 195 -1.52 -1.24 23.92
N LEU A 196 -0.28 -1.01 23.47
CA LEU A 196 0.91 -1.23 24.28
C LEU A 196 1.39 0.04 25.00
N PHE A 197 0.95 1.22 24.57
CA PHE A 197 1.40 2.50 25.11
C PHE A 197 1.20 2.62 26.62
N LEU A 198 -0.04 2.46 27.12
CA LEU A 198 -0.29 2.57 28.57
C LEU A 198 0.38 1.46 29.40
N PRO A 199 0.37 0.17 29.01
CA PRO A 199 1.14 -0.86 29.69
C PRO A 199 2.64 -0.55 29.78
N ILE A 200 3.24 -0.05 28.69
CA ILE A 200 4.66 0.33 28.66
C ILE A 200 4.91 1.54 29.57
N LEU A 201 4.10 2.61 29.47
CA LEU A 201 4.21 3.77 30.34
C LEU A 201 4.06 3.42 31.82
N TRP A 202 3.12 2.53 32.15
CA TRP A 202 2.91 2.06 33.51
C TRP A 202 4.16 1.39 34.07
N VAL A 203 4.78 0.51 33.30
CA VAL A 203 5.99 -0.20 33.69
C VAL A 203 7.19 0.78 33.80
N LEU A 204 7.33 1.72 32.87
CA LEU A 204 8.37 2.75 32.92
C LEU A 204 8.23 3.63 34.17
N GLY A 205 7.03 4.17 34.40
CA GLY A 205 6.72 5.02 35.55
C GLY A 205 6.92 4.30 36.87
N GLU A 206 6.47 3.04 36.99
CA GLU A 206 6.68 2.24 38.20
C GLU A 206 8.17 1.99 38.48
N ASN A 207 8.97 1.63 37.47
CA ASN A 207 10.39 1.37 37.67
C ASN A 207 11.18 2.65 37.93
N LEU A 208 10.78 3.78 37.33
CA LEU A 208 11.36 5.09 37.61
C LEU A 208 11.07 5.52 39.06
N TRP A 209 9.80 5.43 39.48
CA TRP A 209 9.37 5.76 40.83
C TRP A 209 10.09 4.91 41.89
N ARG A 210 10.24 3.60 41.63
CA ARG A 210 10.94 2.67 42.52
C ARG A 210 12.47 2.67 42.34
N LYS A 211 13.02 3.56 41.50
CA LYS A 211 14.46 3.69 41.21
C LYS A 211 15.14 2.37 40.78
N ARG A 212 14.44 1.54 40.01
CA ARG A 212 14.92 0.23 39.52
C ARG A 212 15.70 0.39 38.22
N TRP A 213 16.90 0.97 38.30
CA TRP A 213 17.72 1.30 37.13
C TRP A 213 18.08 0.11 36.24
N GLY A 214 18.32 -1.08 36.82
CA GLY A 214 18.55 -2.29 36.03
C GLY A 214 17.35 -2.69 35.16
N ASN A 215 16.13 -2.51 35.66
CA ASN A 215 14.91 -2.74 34.88
C ASN A 215 14.72 -1.68 33.79
N LEU A 216 15.05 -0.41 34.09
CA LEU A 216 15.04 0.66 33.10
C LEU A 216 16.06 0.41 31.97
N ALA A 217 17.26 -0.07 32.29
CA ALA A 217 18.26 -0.45 31.30
C ALA A 217 17.77 -1.61 30.41
N GLN A 218 17.06 -2.59 30.98
CA GLN A 218 16.41 -3.65 30.20
C GLN A 218 15.32 -3.10 29.28
N LEU A 219 14.45 -2.21 29.76
CA LEU A 219 13.44 -1.56 28.92
C LEU A 219 14.06 -0.71 27.81
N MET A 220 15.18 -0.03 28.09
CA MET A 220 15.97 0.69 27.09
C MET A 220 16.53 -0.27 26.04
N LEU A 221 17.06 -1.43 26.44
CA LEU A 221 17.51 -2.47 25.50
C LEU A 221 16.36 -2.98 24.62
N SER A 222 15.18 -3.18 25.22
CA SER A 222 13.96 -3.55 24.48
C SER A 222 13.62 -2.50 23.42
N PHE A 223 13.64 -1.21 23.79
CA PHE A 223 13.41 -0.11 22.85
C PHE A 223 14.46 -0.08 21.73
N LEU A 224 15.74 -0.24 22.06
CA LEU A 224 16.83 -0.28 21.07
C LEU A 224 16.68 -1.45 20.10
N THR A 225 16.28 -2.62 20.60
CA THR A 225 16.03 -3.80 19.77
C THR A 225 14.82 -3.59 18.85
N ALA A 226 13.74 -3.01 19.37
CA ALA A 226 12.58 -2.67 18.55
C ALA A 226 12.94 -1.64 17.47
N ALA A 227 13.67 -0.60 17.86
CA ALA A 227 14.16 0.43 16.94
C ALA A 227 15.01 -0.19 15.83
N LEU A 228 15.95 -1.09 16.15
CA LEU A 228 16.77 -1.76 15.13
C LEU A 228 15.95 -2.49 14.07
N LEU A 229 14.85 -3.13 14.47
CA LEU A 229 13.98 -3.87 13.55
C LEU A 229 13.11 -2.94 12.69
N MET A 230 12.47 -1.95 13.31
CA MET A 230 11.50 -1.12 12.61
C MET A 230 12.14 0.07 11.87
N PHE A 231 13.30 0.54 12.32
CA PHE A 231 13.93 1.76 11.84
C PHE A 231 14.13 1.80 10.32
N PRO A 232 14.61 0.74 9.62
CA PRO A 232 14.82 0.81 8.18
C PRO A 232 13.56 1.20 7.39
N TRP A 233 12.41 0.60 7.72
CA TRP A 233 11.15 0.91 7.04
C TRP A 233 10.60 2.27 7.45
N TYR A 234 10.57 2.58 8.76
CA TYR A 234 10.03 3.86 9.24
C TYR A 234 10.88 5.05 8.79
N ARG A 235 12.20 4.93 8.78
CA ARG A 235 13.13 5.97 8.27
C ARG A 235 12.93 6.22 6.79
N THR A 236 12.62 5.19 6.02
CA THR A 236 12.39 5.31 4.57
C THR A 236 11.03 5.97 4.29
N ASN A 237 9.99 5.65 5.07
CA ASN A 237 8.60 5.97 4.72
C ASN A 237 7.92 7.01 5.62
N TRP A 238 8.63 7.66 6.55
CA TRP A 238 8.03 8.48 7.60
C TRP A 238 7.06 9.56 7.09
N LEU A 239 7.40 10.27 6.00
CA LEU A 239 6.58 11.34 5.47
C LEU A 239 5.29 10.83 4.79
N LEU A 240 5.42 9.75 4.01
CA LEU A 240 4.28 9.12 3.33
C LEU A 240 3.36 8.44 4.33
N MET A 241 3.90 7.87 5.40
CA MET A 241 3.11 7.36 6.52
C MET A 241 2.29 8.46 7.21
N LEU A 242 2.88 9.64 7.47
CA LEU A 242 2.16 10.76 8.12
C LEU A 242 1.03 11.29 7.23
N THR A 243 1.30 11.51 5.94
CA THR A 243 0.30 12.02 4.98
C THR A 243 -0.80 11.00 4.71
N ALA A 244 -0.46 9.71 4.58
CA ALA A 244 -1.43 8.63 4.49
C ALA A 244 -2.28 8.51 5.77
N GLY A 245 -1.66 8.70 6.94
CA GLY A 245 -2.33 8.73 8.24
C GLY A 245 -3.43 9.79 8.32
N LYS A 246 -3.16 11.04 7.89
CA LYS A 246 -4.19 12.10 7.79
C LYS A 246 -5.38 11.64 6.93
N ARG A 247 -5.11 11.13 5.73
CA ARG A 247 -6.17 10.69 4.81
C ARG A 247 -7.02 9.57 5.41
N ALA A 248 -6.37 8.54 5.96
CA ALA A 248 -7.04 7.38 6.52
C ALA A 248 -7.80 7.69 7.83
N THR A 249 -7.41 8.70 8.59
CA THR A 249 -8.02 8.98 9.91
C THR A 249 -8.95 10.18 9.91
N VAL A 250 -8.62 11.25 9.20
CA VAL A 250 -9.39 12.50 9.21
C VAL A 250 -10.31 12.55 8.00
N ASP A 251 -9.75 12.39 6.80
CA ASP A 251 -10.51 12.58 5.57
C ASP A 251 -11.57 11.47 5.40
N SER A 252 -11.22 10.21 5.69
CA SER A 252 -12.18 9.09 5.73
C SER A 252 -13.30 9.30 6.75
N ALA A 253 -12.96 9.73 7.97
CA ALA A 253 -13.97 9.95 9.01
C ALA A 253 -15.00 11.02 8.62
N ILE A 254 -14.55 12.08 7.94
CA ILE A 254 -15.43 13.13 7.42
C ILE A 254 -16.37 12.57 6.33
N LEU A 255 -15.85 11.71 5.44
CA LEU A 255 -16.63 11.10 4.36
C LEU A 255 -17.66 10.09 4.88
N GLU A 256 -17.29 9.30 5.89
CA GLU A 256 -18.14 8.26 6.48
C GLU A 256 -19.14 8.81 7.51
N GLY A 257 -18.98 10.08 7.93
CA GLY A 257 -19.88 10.73 8.88
C GLY A 257 -19.66 10.27 10.32
N ASP A 258 -18.42 9.90 10.66
CA ASP A 258 -18.08 9.38 11.98
C ASP A 258 -18.32 10.41 13.10
N PRO A 259 -18.69 9.93 14.30
CA PRO A 259 -18.96 10.82 15.42
C PRO A 259 -17.69 11.59 15.83
N PRO A 260 -17.76 12.94 15.95
CA PRO A 260 -16.62 13.74 16.36
C PRO A 260 -16.25 13.46 17.83
N LEU A 261 -14.98 13.68 18.20
CA LEU A 261 -14.48 13.43 19.57
C LEU A 261 -15.19 14.27 20.65
N THR A 262 -15.90 15.33 20.26
CA THR A 262 -16.73 16.15 21.15
C THR A 262 -18.07 15.49 21.49
N SER A 263 -18.53 14.50 20.71
CA SER A 263 -19.77 13.75 20.97
C SER A 263 -19.51 12.58 21.94
N PRO A 264 -20.43 12.30 22.88
CA PRO A 264 -20.40 11.07 23.68
C PRO A 264 -20.36 9.80 22.82
N ASP A 265 -20.96 9.83 21.63
CA ASP A 265 -21.05 8.67 20.73
C ASP A 265 -19.66 8.16 20.32
N ALA A 266 -18.70 9.07 20.09
CA ALA A 266 -17.32 8.70 19.75
C ALA A 266 -16.62 7.89 20.86
N TRP A 267 -17.04 8.09 22.12
CA TRP A 267 -16.50 7.43 23.31
C TRP A 267 -17.27 6.17 23.69
N THR A 268 -18.52 6.01 23.25
CA THR A 268 -19.35 4.83 23.52
C THR A 268 -19.43 3.85 22.34
N PHE A 269 -19.02 4.25 21.14
CA PHE A 269 -19.07 3.46 19.91
C PHE A 269 -18.58 2.01 20.12
N TYR A 270 -17.36 1.85 20.62
CA TYR A 270 -16.79 0.51 20.82
C TYR A 270 -17.46 -0.29 21.93
N ALA A 271 -18.02 0.37 22.96
CA ALA A 271 -18.79 -0.31 23.99
C ALA A 271 -20.11 -0.86 23.45
N GLN A 272 -20.74 -0.17 22.49
CA GLN A 272 -21.95 -0.62 21.81
C GLN A 272 -21.69 -1.82 20.89
N VAL A 273 -20.53 -1.85 20.22
CA VAL A 273 -20.15 -2.92 19.28
C VAL A 273 -19.57 -4.16 19.98
N LEU A 274 -18.94 -4.00 21.14
CA LEU A 274 -18.24 -5.08 21.83
C LEU A 274 -19.08 -6.37 22.06
N PRO A 275 -20.38 -6.31 22.42
CA PRO A 275 -21.20 -7.50 22.57
C PRO A 275 -21.28 -8.36 21.30
N TYR A 276 -21.25 -7.75 20.12
CA TYR A 276 -21.30 -8.46 18.83
C TYR A 276 -20.02 -9.27 18.63
N PHE A 277 -18.87 -8.68 18.97
CA PHE A 277 -17.55 -9.30 18.86
C PHE A 277 -17.32 -10.44 19.86
N LEU A 278 -18.09 -10.48 20.94
CA LEU A 278 -18.02 -11.52 21.97
C LEU A 278 -19.11 -12.58 21.86
N SER A 279 -20.27 -12.27 21.26
CA SER A 279 -21.57 -12.93 21.46
C SER A 279 -22.18 -12.69 22.84
N TRP A 280 -23.51 -12.60 22.92
CA TRP A 280 -24.23 -12.42 24.18
C TRP A 280 -24.04 -13.61 25.13
N VAL A 281 -23.91 -14.82 24.61
CA VAL A 281 -23.75 -16.04 25.43
C VAL A 281 -22.39 -16.05 26.13
N LEU A 282 -21.31 -15.78 25.39
CA LEU A 282 -19.96 -15.71 25.97
C LEU A 282 -19.72 -14.43 26.77
N LEU A 283 -20.57 -13.42 26.66
CA LEU A 283 -20.51 -12.22 27.50
C LEU A 283 -21.29 -12.42 28.81
N LEU A 284 -22.60 -12.70 28.73
CA LEU A 284 -23.51 -12.64 29.88
C LEU A 284 -23.29 -13.78 30.88
N VAL A 285 -23.08 -15.02 30.41
CA VAL A 285 -22.92 -16.16 31.32
C VAL A 285 -21.64 -16.04 32.16
N PRO A 286 -20.47 -15.72 31.58
CA PRO A 286 -19.29 -15.41 32.37
C PRO A 286 -19.44 -14.20 33.28
N LEU A 287 -20.12 -13.14 32.82
CA LEU A 287 -20.35 -11.94 33.62
C LEU A 287 -21.14 -12.24 34.90
N VAL A 288 -22.20 -13.05 34.81
CA VAL A 288 -22.95 -13.51 35.99
C VAL A 288 -22.05 -14.30 36.94
N GLY A 289 -21.19 -15.17 36.42
CA GLY A 289 -20.19 -15.90 37.21
C GLY A 289 -19.22 -14.97 37.94
N LEU A 290 -18.73 -13.91 37.27
CA LEU A 290 -17.91 -12.86 37.90
C LEU A 290 -18.67 -12.15 39.02
N LEU A 291 -19.91 -11.73 38.78
CA LEU A 291 -20.75 -11.03 39.78
C LEU A 291 -21.01 -11.90 41.02
N ILE A 292 -21.24 -13.20 40.84
CA ILE A 292 -21.35 -14.17 41.94
C ILE A 292 -20.03 -14.23 42.72
N SER A 293 -18.89 -14.27 42.01
CA SER A 293 -17.58 -14.29 42.67
C SER A 293 -17.34 -13.04 43.53
N LEU A 294 -17.80 -11.87 43.06
CA LEU A 294 -17.64 -10.59 43.76
C LEU A 294 -18.34 -10.58 45.13
N ARG A 295 -19.49 -11.25 45.26
CA ARG A 295 -20.28 -11.32 46.51
C ARG A 295 -19.69 -12.24 47.57
N HIS A 296 -18.76 -13.13 47.20
CA HIS A 296 -18.19 -14.15 48.10
C HIS A 296 -16.70 -13.95 48.39
N ARG A 297 -16.17 -12.74 48.17
CA ARG A 297 -14.74 -12.42 48.31
C ARG A 297 -14.26 -12.48 49.77
N LYS A 298 -13.42 -13.47 50.09
CA LYS A 298 -12.50 -13.48 51.25
C LYS A 298 -11.07 -13.21 50.77
N THR A 299 -10.18 -12.93 51.72
CA THR A 299 -8.72 -12.62 51.73
C THR A 299 -7.81 -12.89 50.50
N GLU A 300 -8.13 -13.80 49.57
CA GLU A 300 -7.34 -14.11 48.36
C GLU A 300 -7.24 -12.92 47.36
N ASP A 301 -8.16 -11.96 47.43
CA ASP A 301 -8.21 -10.79 46.55
C ASP A 301 -7.02 -9.82 46.67
N LYS A 302 -6.37 -9.73 47.85
CA LYS A 302 -5.19 -8.86 48.00
C LYS A 302 -4.02 -9.34 47.14
N VAL A 303 -3.92 -10.66 46.92
CA VAL A 303 -2.83 -11.28 46.14
C VAL A 303 -3.03 -11.07 44.64
N ASN A 304 -4.27 -11.10 44.16
CA ASN A 304 -4.58 -10.97 42.72
C ASN A 304 -4.85 -9.54 42.23
N ARG A 305 -4.90 -8.55 43.13
CA ARG A 305 -5.11 -7.14 42.77
C ARG A 305 -4.15 -6.62 41.68
N PRO A 306 -2.83 -6.91 41.71
CA PRO A 306 -1.92 -6.44 40.67
C PRO A 306 -2.23 -7.00 39.28
N VAL A 307 -2.76 -8.23 39.20
CA VAL A 307 -3.16 -8.88 37.94
C VAL A 307 -4.36 -8.15 37.33
N TRP A 308 -5.39 -7.87 38.12
CA TRP A 308 -6.58 -7.16 37.64
C TRP A 308 -6.27 -5.71 37.23
N ILE A 309 -5.39 -5.02 37.97
CA ILE A 309 -4.91 -3.69 37.57
C ILE A 309 -4.17 -3.78 36.24
N TRP A 310 -3.29 -4.77 36.07
CA TRP A 310 -2.53 -4.95 34.83
C TRP A 310 -3.42 -5.18 33.62
N LEU A 311 -4.40 -6.09 33.72
CA LEU A 311 -5.42 -6.30 32.68
C LEU A 311 -6.24 -5.03 32.42
N GLY A 312 -6.61 -4.29 33.46
CA GLY A 312 -7.33 -3.02 33.34
C GLY A 312 -6.54 -1.95 32.61
N VAL A 313 -5.23 -1.82 32.88
CA VAL A 313 -4.33 -0.87 32.19
C VAL A 313 -4.29 -1.15 30.68
N PHE A 314 -4.19 -2.42 30.29
CA PHE A 314 -4.23 -2.80 28.87
C PHE A 314 -5.60 -2.55 28.24
N LEU A 315 -6.68 -3.04 28.86
CA LEU A 315 -8.02 -2.99 28.28
C LEU A 315 -8.60 -1.57 28.20
N LEU A 316 -8.54 -0.83 29.31
CA LEU A 316 -9.05 0.55 29.36
C LEU A 316 -8.15 1.48 28.53
N GLY A 317 -6.84 1.22 28.52
CA GLY A 317 -5.89 1.98 27.72
C GLY A 317 -6.12 1.82 26.23
N GLY A 318 -6.19 0.57 25.76
CA GLY A 318 -6.49 0.29 24.35
C GLY A 318 -7.87 0.81 23.95
N TYR A 319 -8.90 0.66 24.80
CA TYR A 319 -10.22 1.23 24.54
C TYR A 319 -10.17 2.76 24.37
N LEU A 320 -9.52 3.46 25.29
CA LEU A 320 -9.42 4.93 25.27
C LEU A 320 -8.64 5.42 24.06
N LEU A 321 -7.51 4.79 23.74
CA LEU A 321 -6.68 5.19 22.60
C LEU A 321 -7.34 4.84 21.25
N SER A 322 -8.06 3.73 21.14
CA SER A 322 -8.90 3.45 19.97
C SER A 322 -10.05 4.46 19.86
N SER A 323 -10.63 4.91 20.98
CA SER A 323 -11.69 5.94 21.00
C SER A 323 -11.21 7.33 20.61
N LEU A 324 -9.91 7.63 20.78
CA LEU A 324 -9.30 8.86 20.30
C LEU A 324 -9.09 8.88 18.78
N ASN A 325 -9.09 7.72 18.11
CA ASN A 325 -9.07 7.71 16.66
C ASN A 325 -10.37 8.31 16.12
N ILE A 326 -10.26 9.27 15.22
CA ILE A 326 -11.42 10.00 14.66
C ILE A 326 -12.21 9.04 13.77
N ASN A 327 -11.52 8.31 12.90
CA ASN A 327 -12.11 7.22 12.11
C ASN A 327 -12.58 6.06 13.03
N LYS A 328 -13.84 5.64 12.87
CA LYS A 328 -14.49 4.58 13.63
C LYS A 328 -14.79 3.36 12.76
N ASP A 329 -14.12 2.26 13.06
CA ASP A 329 -14.45 0.95 12.51
C ASP A 329 -14.45 -0.08 13.64
N ALA A 330 -15.48 -0.92 13.69
CA ALA A 330 -15.64 -2.00 14.67
C ALA A 330 -14.36 -2.80 14.89
N ARG A 331 -13.62 -3.10 13.81
CA ARG A 331 -12.40 -3.94 13.86
C ARG A 331 -11.24 -3.31 14.63
N TYR A 332 -11.26 -2.01 14.90
CA TYR A 332 -10.18 -1.30 15.58
C TYR A 332 -10.02 -1.65 17.07
N ILE A 333 -10.95 -2.39 17.68
CA ILE A 333 -10.80 -2.93 19.05
C ILE A 333 -10.50 -4.43 19.09
N LEU A 334 -10.32 -5.08 17.94
CA LEU A 334 -10.05 -6.51 17.85
C LEU A 334 -8.90 -6.98 18.76
N PRO A 335 -7.79 -6.22 18.94
CA PRO A 335 -6.70 -6.61 19.84
C PRO A 335 -7.06 -6.68 21.34
N LEU A 336 -8.23 -6.20 21.75
CA LEU A 336 -8.71 -6.31 23.14
C LEU A 336 -9.29 -7.70 23.44
N LEU A 337 -9.87 -8.37 22.45
CA LEU A 337 -10.63 -9.62 22.60
C LEU A 337 -9.82 -10.76 23.21
N PRO A 338 -8.55 -11.03 22.79
CA PRO A 338 -7.77 -12.11 23.38
C PRO A 338 -7.54 -11.91 24.88
N THR A 339 -7.32 -10.68 25.32
CA THR A 339 -7.17 -10.37 26.76
C THR A 339 -8.52 -10.43 27.50
N LEU A 340 -9.63 -10.01 26.87
CA LEU A 340 -10.97 -10.18 27.43
C LEU A 340 -11.34 -11.65 27.65
N SER A 341 -10.88 -12.56 26.78
CA SER A 341 -11.11 -14.00 26.93
C SER A 341 -10.60 -14.56 28.27
N LEU A 342 -9.53 -13.98 28.84
CA LEU A 342 -9.02 -14.36 30.17
C LEU A 342 -10.03 -13.98 31.26
N ILE A 343 -10.64 -12.80 31.15
CA ILE A 343 -11.66 -12.33 32.10
C ILE A 343 -12.92 -13.18 31.98
N LEU A 344 -13.36 -13.47 30.76
CA LEU A 344 -14.50 -14.36 30.49
C LEU A 344 -14.22 -15.78 31.01
N SER A 345 -13.01 -16.29 30.83
CA SER A 345 -12.60 -17.59 31.38
C SER A 345 -12.72 -17.63 32.91
N VAL A 346 -12.20 -16.62 33.61
CA VAL A 346 -12.34 -16.50 35.07
C VAL A 346 -13.82 -16.45 35.47
N GLY A 347 -14.64 -15.69 34.75
CA GLY A 347 -16.09 -15.60 35.00
C GLY A 347 -16.80 -16.93 34.86
N LEU A 348 -16.57 -17.63 33.77
CA LEU A 348 -17.18 -18.93 33.49
C LEU A 348 -16.76 -19.98 34.55
N LEU A 349 -15.50 -19.94 34.97
CA LEU A 349 -14.97 -20.82 36.02
C LEU A 349 -15.43 -20.43 37.43
N SER A 350 -15.97 -19.23 37.63
CA SER A 350 -16.46 -18.75 38.92
C SER A 350 -17.83 -19.32 39.32
N TRP A 351 -18.57 -19.93 38.39
CA TRP A 351 -19.80 -20.66 38.71
C TRP A 351 -19.54 -21.80 39.70
N ARG A 352 -20.41 -21.94 40.71
CA ARG A 352 -20.31 -22.93 41.81
C ARG A 352 -21.57 -23.81 41.88
N GLY A 353 -21.47 -24.94 42.59
CA GLY A 353 -22.58 -25.88 42.80
C GLY A 353 -22.68 -26.99 41.75
N ARG A 354 -23.69 -27.85 41.87
CA ARG A 354 -23.85 -29.08 41.06
C ARG A 354 -23.99 -28.82 39.55
N PHE A 355 -24.52 -27.65 39.17
CA PHE A 355 -24.76 -27.29 37.78
C PHE A 355 -23.57 -26.57 37.11
N ALA A 356 -22.53 -26.22 37.87
CA ALA A 356 -21.40 -25.45 37.31
C ALA A 356 -20.73 -26.13 36.09
N PRO A 357 -20.45 -27.45 36.08
CA PRO A 357 -19.93 -28.11 34.89
C PRO A 357 -20.87 -28.01 33.68
N SER A 358 -22.18 -28.19 33.90
CA SER A 358 -23.20 -28.11 32.86
C SER A 358 -23.30 -26.70 32.28
N ILE A 359 -23.21 -25.66 33.11
CA ILE A 359 -23.21 -24.26 32.65
C ILE A 359 -21.97 -23.99 31.80
N ARG A 360 -20.79 -24.40 32.27
CA ARG A 360 -19.52 -24.17 31.55
C ARG A 360 -19.51 -24.82 30.17
N TRP A 361 -19.80 -26.13 30.12
CA TRP A 361 -19.82 -26.86 28.86
C TRP A 361 -21.02 -26.49 27.99
N GLY A 362 -22.19 -26.25 28.57
CA GLY A 362 -23.37 -25.77 27.84
C GLY A 362 -23.13 -24.42 27.16
N THR A 363 -22.43 -23.49 27.84
CA THR A 363 -22.03 -22.20 27.26
C THR A 363 -21.14 -22.39 26.03
N ILE A 364 -20.12 -23.26 26.13
CA ILE A 364 -19.23 -23.56 25.00
C ILE A 364 -19.94 -24.30 23.88
N THR A 365 -20.84 -25.24 24.20
CA THR A 365 -21.63 -25.95 23.19
C THR A 365 -22.54 -24.98 22.43
N ILE A 366 -23.21 -24.06 23.13
CA ILE A 366 -24.03 -23.03 22.48
C ILE A 366 -23.14 -22.10 21.63
N ALA A 367 -22.00 -21.65 22.15
CA ALA A 367 -21.06 -20.81 21.40
C ALA A 367 -20.52 -21.51 20.14
N ALA A 368 -20.23 -22.81 20.22
CA ALA A 368 -19.82 -23.62 19.08
C ALA A 368 -20.94 -23.74 18.04
N ILE A 369 -22.19 -23.97 18.46
CA ILE A 369 -23.36 -23.98 17.57
C ILE A 369 -23.50 -22.62 16.89
N LEU A 370 -23.49 -21.51 17.65
CA LEU A 370 -23.60 -20.15 17.09
C LEU A 370 -22.48 -19.85 16.09
N THR A 371 -21.25 -20.27 16.40
CA THR A 371 -20.10 -20.13 15.49
C THR A 371 -20.32 -20.92 14.21
N SER A 372 -20.80 -22.17 14.29
CA SER A 372 -21.12 -22.97 13.10
C SER A 372 -22.24 -22.36 12.25
N LEU A 373 -23.28 -21.82 12.87
CA LEU A 373 -24.38 -21.14 12.16
C LEU A 373 -23.92 -19.83 11.51
N ASN A 374 -23.00 -19.09 12.14
CA ASN A 374 -22.43 -17.87 11.56
C ASN A 374 -21.40 -18.14 10.45
N LEU A 375 -20.68 -19.26 10.50
CA LEU A 375 -19.67 -19.60 9.48
C LEU A 375 -20.22 -20.41 8.31
N PHE A 376 -21.31 -21.15 8.49
CA PHE A 376 -21.86 -22.03 7.46
C PHE A 376 -23.37 -21.80 7.26
N PRO A 377 -23.88 -21.91 6.03
CA PRO A 377 -25.30 -21.69 5.72
C PRO A 377 -26.17 -22.87 6.17
N LEU A 378 -26.24 -23.12 7.48
CA LEU A 378 -26.99 -24.21 8.12
C LEU A 378 -28.39 -23.78 8.59
N GLY A 379 -28.80 -22.54 8.27
CA GLY A 379 -30.00 -21.88 8.78
C GLY A 379 -29.80 -21.29 10.18
N GLY A 380 -30.89 -20.97 10.87
CA GLY A 380 -30.83 -20.47 12.25
C GLY A 380 -30.52 -18.98 12.39
N ASP A 381 -30.68 -18.19 11.34
CA ASP A 381 -30.39 -16.75 11.30
C ASP A 381 -31.11 -15.97 12.42
N ILE A 382 -32.32 -16.39 12.81
CA ILE A 382 -33.07 -15.78 13.92
C ILE A 382 -32.30 -15.95 15.25
N ILE A 383 -31.68 -17.10 15.46
CA ILE A 383 -30.95 -17.42 16.69
C ILE A 383 -29.63 -16.64 16.71
N THR A 384 -28.90 -16.61 15.59
CA THR A 384 -27.64 -15.86 15.49
C THR A 384 -27.87 -14.36 15.61
N ASN A 385 -28.91 -13.80 14.98
CA ASN A 385 -29.27 -12.37 15.13
C ASN A 385 -29.62 -11.97 16.57
N VAL A 386 -30.07 -12.91 17.42
CA VAL A 386 -30.34 -12.62 18.84
C VAL A 386 -29.09 -12.78 19.69
N PHE A 387 -28.34 -13.87 19.51
CA PHE A 387 -27.29 -14.26 20.46
C PHE A 387 -25.85 -13.95 19.99
N SER A 388 -25.63 -13.74 18.69
CA SER A 388 -24.33 -13.43 18.07
C SER A 388 -24.50 -12.66 16.74
N PRO A 389 -25.10 -11.46 16.77
CA PRO A 389 -25.45 -10.69 15.56
C PRO A 389 -24.23 -10.06 14.86
N GLU A 390 -24.48 -9.49 13.68
CA GLU A 390 -23.57 -8.64 12.88
C GLU A 390 -22.29 -9.31 12.35
N LEU A 391 -22.04 -10.59 12.65
CA LEU A 391 -20.80 -11.29 12.29
C LEU A 391 -21.05 -12.64 11.60
N GLN A 392 -22.14 -12.73 10.84
CA GLN A 392 -22.39 -13.83 9.93
C GLN A 392 -21.42 -13.72 8.74
N HIS A 393 -20.72 -14.81 8.43
CA HIS A 393 -19.69 -14.86 7.40
C HIS A 393 -19.71 -16.21 6.70
N HIS A 394 -20.70 -16.37 5.83
CA HIS A 394 -20.88 -17.61 5.07
C HIS A 394 -19.95 -17.63 3.86
N PRO A 395 -19.46 -18.81 3.44
CA PRO A 395 -18.73 -18.94 2.19
C PRO A 395 -19.63 -18.55 1.02
N TYR A 396 -19.11 -17.73 0.11
CA TYR A 396 -19.79 -17.37 -1.11
C TYR A 396 -19.66 -18.52 -2.12
N LEU A 397 -20.77 -19.16 -2.47
CA LEU A 397 -20.75 -20.38 -3.30
C LEU A 397 -20.90 -20.11 -4.80
N LYS A 398 -21.27 -18.89 -5.21
CA LYS A 398 -21.44 -18.60 -6.64
C LYS A 398 -20.07 -18.33 -7.28
N THR A 399 -19.96 -18.66 -8.55
CA THR A 399 -18.78 -18.37 -9.38
C THR A 399 -19.17 -17.46 -10.54
N GLY A 400 -18.20 -16.99 -11.33
CA GLY A 400 -18.48 -16.30 -12.59
C GLY A 400 -18.40 -14.77 -12.55
N TRP A 401 -17.57 -14.20 -11.68
CA TRP A 401 -17.25 -12.76 -11.69
C TRP A 401 -16.25 -12.34 -12.79
N GLN A 402 -15.70 -13.30 -13.54
CA GLN A 402 -14.95 -13.11 -14.80
C GLN A 402 -13.62 -12.36 -14.72
N HIS A 403 -13.05 -12.12 -13.53
CA HIS A 403 -11.75 -11.45 -13.42
C HIS A 403 -10.63 -12.13 -14.20
N GLU A 404 -10.50 -13.45 -14.09
CA GLU A 404 -9.49 -14.21 -14.82
C GLU A 404 -9.71 -14.17 -16.34
N GLU A 405 -10.97 -14.18 -16.78
CA GLU A 405 -11.30 -14.17 -18.20
C GLU A 405 -11.02 -12.81 -18.83
N VAL A 406 -11.31 -11.70 -18.13
CA VAL A 406 -10.91 -10.36 -18.56
C VAL A 406 -9.39 -10.25 -18.69
N VAL A 407 -8.64 -10.73 -17.69
CA VAL A 407 -7.17 -10.70 -17.72
C VAL A 407 -6.64 -11.53 -18.87
N LYS A 408 -7.16 -12.74 -19.10
CA LYS A 408 -6.76 -13.61 -20.22
C LYS A 408 -7.06 -12.97 -21.57
N GLU A 409 -8.20 -12.30 -21.74
CA GLU A 409 -8.57 -11.63 -22.99
C GLU A 409 -7.54 -10.53 -23.33
N ILE A 410 -7.19 -9.69 -22.34
CA ILE A 410 -6.18 -8.63 -22.51
C ILE A 410 -4.81 -9.23 -22.84
N LEU A 411 -4.42 -10.32 -22.17
CA LEU A 411 -3.14 -11.00 -22.42
C LEU A 411 -3.10 -11.69 -23.79
N ALA A 412 -4.24 -12.17 -24.30
CA ALA A 412 -4.33 -12.79 -25.62
C ALA A 412 -4.16 -11.76 -26.74
N ASP A 413 -4.76 -10.57 -26.59
CA ASP A 413 -4.62 -9.48 -27.54
C ASP A 413 -3.22 -8.84 -27.49
N SER A 414 -2.71 -8.59 -26.27
CA SER A 414 -1.47 -7.84 -26.04
C SER A 414 -0.42 -8.65 -25.25
N PRO A 415 0.05 -9.81 -25.77
CA PRO A 415 0.89 -10.76 -25.02
C PRO A 415 2.29 -10.25 -24.66
N TYR A 416 2.76 -9.21 -25.36
CA TYR A 416 4.11 -8.64 -25.17
C TYR A 416 4.11 -7.27 -24.49
N LEU A 417 2.97 -6.84 -23.94
CA LEU A 417 2.82 -5.54 -23.29
C LEU A 417 2.28 -5.69 -21.87
N ARG A 418 2.77 -4.83 -20.97
CA ARG A 418 2.09 -4.52 -19.71
C ARG A 418 0.90 -3.64 -20.04
N SER A 419 -0.28 -4.06 -19.62
CA SER A 419 -1.55 -3.40 -19.90
C SER A 419 -2.17 -2.82 -18.63
N THR A 420 -2.62 -1.58 -18.73
CA THR A 420 -3.38 -0.91 -17.67
C THR A 420 -4.86 -0.91 -18.05
N LEU A 421 -5.69 -1.53 -17.21
CA LEU A 421 -7.14 -1.59 -17.34
C LEU A 421 -7.80 -0.47 -16.52
N GLY A 422 -8.48 0.45 -17.19
CA GLY A 422 -9.35 1.44 -16.54
C GLY A 422 -10.62 0.76 -16.00
N VAL A 423 -10.67 0.52 -14.70
CA VAL A 423 -11.82 -0.10 -14.02
C VAL A 423 -12.77 1.01 -13.56
N LEU A 424 -13.87 1.20 -14.29
CA LEU A 424 -14.85 2.24 -14.00
C LEU A 424 -15.85 1.89 -12.88
N PRO A 425 -16.28 0.63 -12.64
CA PRO A 425 -17.05 0.30 -11.44
C PRO A 425 -16.15 0.16 -10.20
N SER A 426 -16.74 0.26 -9.01
CA SER A 426 -16.06 0.06 -7.72
C SER A 426 -17.00 -0.62 -6.72
N THR A 427 -17.38 -1.87 -7.00
CA THR A 427 -18.11 -2.74 -6.07
C THR A 427 -17.12 -3.58 -5.24
N PRO A 428 -17.55 -4.28 -4.17
CA PRO A 428 -16.67 -5.17 -3.41
C PRO A 428 -15.95 -6.17 -4.33
N GLU A 429 -16.68 -6.75 -5.27
CA GLU A 429 -16.18 -7.78 -6.18
C GLU A 429 -15.46 -7.18 -7.39
N LEU A 430 -15.86 -6.01 -7.88
CA LEU A 430 -15.33 -5.41 -9.12
C LEU A 430 -14.77 -4.01 -8.84
N ASN A 431 -13.44 -3.95 -8.65
CA ASN A 431 -12.71 -2.69 -8.46
C ASN A 431 -11.26 -2.81 -8.96
N GLN A 432 -10.50 -1.72 -8.94
CA GLN A 432 -9.13 -1.68 -9.41
C GLN A 432 -8.16 -2.65 -8.71
N HIS A 433 -8.38 -2.91 -7.42
CA HIS A 433 -7.49 -3.79 -6.63
C HIS A 433 -7.73 -5.26 -6.98
N THR A 434 -8.97 -5.66 -7.21
CA THR A 434 -9.30 -7.05 -7.59
C THR A 434 -8.69 -7.39 -8.94
N PHE A 435 -8.82 -6.53 -9.96
CA PHE A 435 -8.20 -6.77 -11.26
C PHE A 435 -6.67 -6.73 -11.21
N SER A 436 -6.09 -5.88 -10.36
CA SER A 436 -4.64 -5.91 -10.10
C SER A 436 -4.20 -7.24 -9.47
N PHE A 437 -5.00 -7.81 -8.55
CA PHE A 437 -4.69 -9.10 -7.91
C PHE A 437 -4.70 -10.25 -8.92
N TYR A 438 -5.74 -10.31 -9.77
CA TYR A 438 -5.82 -11.34 -10.82
C TYR A 438 -4.76 -11.15 -11.91
N GLY A 439 -4.43 -9.91 -12.28
CA GLY A 439 -3.29 -9.64 -13.16
C GLY A 439 -1.93 -9.97 -12.51
N GLY A 440 -1.82 -9.84 -11.18
CA GLY A 440 -0.66 -10.24 -10.39
C GLY A 440 -0.34 -11.74 -10.46
N LYS A 441 -1.33 -12.58 -10.77
CA LYS A 441 -1.11 -14.01 -11.07
C LYS A 441 -0.29 -14.24 -12.35
N HIS A 442 -0.27 -13.25 -13.25
CA HIS A 442 0.46 -13.25 -14.52
C HIS A 442 1.62 -12.23 -14.48
N ASN A 443 2.45 -12.32 -13.44
CA ASN A 443 3.58 -11.42 -13.21
C ASN A 443 3.22 -9.91 -13.20
N SER A 444 1.96 -9.57 -12.88
CA SER A 444 1.47 -8.17 -12.92
C SER A 444 1.51 -7.54 -14.32
N GLN A 445 1.39 -8.36 -15.37
CA GLN A 445 1.33 -7.87 -16.75
C GLN A 445 0.01 -7.12 -17.03
N VAL A 446 -1.07 -7.39 -16.30
CA VAL A 446 -2.30 -6.60 -16.32
C VAL A 446 -2.52 -5.94 -14.96
N ALA A 447 -2.94 -4.68 -14.95
CA ALA A 447 -3.19 -3.94 -13.71
C ALA A 447 -4.50 -3.17 -13.79
N GLY A 448 -5.36 -3.32 -12.78
CA GLY A 448 -6.58 -2.52 -12.64
C GLY A 448 -6.29 -1.15 -12.04
N ARG A 449 -6.90 -0.10 -12.60
CA ARG A 449 -6.73 1.28 -12.15
C ARG A 449 -8.04 2.04 -12.15
N GLN A 450 -8.25 2.84 -11.10
CA GLN A 450 -9.43 3.71 -11.01
C GLN A 450 -9.15 5.01 -11.75
N VAL A 451 -10.00 5.33 -12.73
CA VAL A 451 -9.90 6.50 -13.59
C VAL A 451 -11.28 7.13 -13.78
N GLY A 452 -11.35 8.32 -14.39
CA GLY A 452 -12.60 9.04 -14.59
C GLY A 452 -13.18 9.66 -13.32
N VAL A 453 -12.31 10.01 -12.37
CA VAL A 453 -12.70 10.58 -11.07
C VAL A 453 -12.86 12.11 -11.11
N ARG A 454 -12.21 12.79 -12.06
CA ARG A 454 -12.29 14.24 -12.30
C ARG A 454 -12.80 14.49 -13.72
N GLU A 455 -13.71 15.44 -13.87
CA GLU A 455 -14.35 15.71 -15.16
C GLU A 455 -13.35 16.21 -16.22
N GLU A 456 -12.43 17.08 -15.82
CA GLU A 456 -11.36 17.63 -16.66
C GLU A 456 -10.31 16.60 -17.12
N ASP A 457 -10.31 15.40 -16.52
CA ASP A 457 -9.36 14.34 -16.84
C ASP A 457 -9.97 13.26 -17.74
N ILE A 458 -11.29 13.27 -17.99
CA ILE A 458 -11.98 12.23 -18.79
C ILE A 458 -11.30 12.01 -20.15
N GLU A 459 -11.15 13.07 -20.95
CA GLU A 459 -10.52 12.93 -22.27
C GLU A 459 -9.06 12.53 -22.15
N LYS A 460 -8.37 12.90 -21.07
CA LYS A 460 -6.98 12.49 -20.89
C LYS A 460 -6.89 11.00 -20.54
N ASP A 461 -7.77 10.50 -19.68
CA ASP A 461 -7.87 9.08 -19.32
C ASP A 461 -8.17 8.22 -20.55
N VAL A 462 -9.21 8.58 -21.29
CA VAL A 462 -9.67 7.88 -22.51
C VAL A 462 -8.58 7.85 -23.59
N ASN A 463 -7.83 8.94 -23.74
CA ASN A 463 -6.76 8.99 -24.72
C ASN A 463 -5.48 8.26 -24.27
N SER A 464 -5.26 8.08 -22.97
CA SER A 464 -4.05 7.45 -22.41
C SER A 464 -4.15 5.94 -22.17
N LEU A 465 -5.36 5.37 -22.09
CA LEU A 465 -5.57 3.94 -21.86
C LEU A 465 -6.17 3.24 -23.08
N ASP A 466 -5.79 1.99 -23.28
CA ASP A 466 -6.29 1.15 -24.38
C ASP A 466 -7.44 0.23 -23.96
N TRP A 467 -7.64 0.03 -22.64
CA TRP A 467 -8.62 -0.89 -22.08
C TRP A 467 -9.48 -0.25 -21.00
N PHE A 468 -10.79 -0.44 -21.09
CA PHE A 468 -11.76 -0.01 -20.07
C PHE A 468 -12.76 -1.10 -19.72
N LEU A 469 -13.17 -1.14 -18.46
CA LEU A 469 -14.21 -2.02 -17.97
C LEU A 469 -15.43 -1.22 -17.54
N THR A 470 -16.60 -1.60 -18.04
CA THR A 470 -17.91 -1.03 -17.66
C THR A 470 -18.82 -2.13 -17.14
N LYS A 471 -19.77 -1.77 -16.29
CA LYS A 471 -20.76 -2.69 -15.70
C LYS A 471 -22.15 -2.07 -15.79
N THR A 472 -23.19 -2.86 -15.98
CA THR A 472 -24.58 -2.41 -15.81
C THR A 472 -25.05 -2.55 -14.35
N GLY A 473 -26.20 -1.96 -14.01
CA GLY A 473 -26.73 -2.03 -12.64
C GLY A 473 -25.88 -1.24 -11.63
N GLU A 474 -25.71 -1.79 -10.43
CA GLU A 474 -24.97 -1.13 -9.35
C GLU A 474 -23.49 -0.90 -9.72
N GLN A 475 -23.02 0.34 -9.55
CA GLN A 475 -21.64 0.77 -9.85
C GLN A 475 -20.72 0.76 -8.61
N GLY A 476 -21.28 0.65 -7.41
CA GLY A 476 -20.55 0.75 -6.14
C GLY A 476 -20.09 2.17 -5.81
N SER A 477 -18.97 2.30 -5.08
CA SER A 477 -18.47 3.57 -4.55
C SER A 477 -17.66 4.33 -5.61
N VAL A 478 -18.37 5.12 -6.43
CA VAL A 478 -17.82 5.91 -7.53
C VAL A 478 -18.34 7.36 -7.50
N PRO A 479 -17.56 8.37 -7.95
CA PRO A 479 -18.03 9.74 -8.04
C PRO A 479 -19.05 9.92 -9.17
N ASP A 480 -19.90 10.96 -9.10
CA ASP A 480 -20.90 11.24 -10.15
C ASP A 480 -20.33 11.41 -11.55
N VAL A 481 -19.09 11.90 -11.64
CA VAL A 481 -18.33 12.05 -12.89
C VAL A 481 -18.15 10.72 -13.62
N GLN A 482 -18.15 9.59 -12.91
CA GLN A 482 -17.96 8.25 -13.48
C GLN A 482 -18.95 7.95 -14.61
N LYS A 483 -20.21 8.43 -14.50
CA LYS A 483 -21.24 8.24 -15.54
C LYS A 483 -20.83 8.90 -16.87
N LYS A 484 -20.12 10.02 -16.82
CA LYS A 484 -19.66 10.75 -18.01
C LYS A 484 -18.58 9.95 -18.76
N ILE A 485 -17.60 9.37 -18.06
CA ILE A 485 -16.58 8.56 -18.71
C ILE A 485 -17.15 7.22 -19.22
N VAL A 486 -18.06 6.57 -18.47
CA VAL A 486 -18.74 5.36 -18.94
C VAL A 486 -19.46 5.64 -20.26
N ASN A 487 -20.21 6.74 -20.34
CA ASN A 487 -20.87 7.14 -21.58
C ASN A 487 -19.87 7.48 -22.70
N ARG A 488 -18.78 8.19 -22.38
CA ARG A 488 -17.74 8.56 -23.35
C ARG A 488 -17.03 7.34 -23.95
N VAL A 489 -16.76 6.31 -23.16
CA VAL A 489 -16.18 5.04 -23.62
C VAL A 489 -17.21 4.23 -24.43
N ALA A 490 -18.45 4.12 -23.94
CA ALA A 490 -19.47 3.29 -24.58
C ALA A 490 -20.01 3.87 -25.91
N THR A 491 -19.99 5.19 -26.09
CA THR A 491 -20.50 5.88 -27.29
C THR A 491 -19.41 6.45 -28.19
N GLY A 492 -18.15 6.44 -27.71
CA GLY A 492 -17.00 6.92 -28.47
C GLY A 492 -16.72 6.07 -29.71
N LEU A 493 -16.28 6.71 -30.79
CA LEU A 493 -15.89 6.03 -32.03
C LEU A 493 -14.47 5.44 -31.95
N ASP A 494 -13.75 5.69 -30.86
CA ASP A 494 -12.39 5.28 -30.57
C ASP A 494 -12.31 3.93 -29.82
N PHE A 495 -13.44 3.44 -29.29
CA PHE A 495 -13.54 2.17 -28.56
C PHE A 495 -14.56 1.23 -29.20
N GLN A 496 -14.31 -0.06 -29.04
CA GLN A 496 -15.24 -1.13 -29.38
C GLN A 496 -15.43 -2.06 -28.18
N VAL A 497 -16.59 -2.69 -28.09
CA VAL A 497 -16.84 -3.74 -27.10
C VAL A 497 -16.10 -5.00 -27.55
N GLU A 498 -15.03 -5.35 -26.85
CA GLU A 498 -14.25 -6.56 -27.12
C GLU A 498 -15.06 -7.79 -26.73
N LYS A 499 -15.61 -7.77 -25.50
CA LYS A 499 -16.33 -8.91 -24.95
C LYS A 499 -17.28 -8.48 -23.83
N THR A 500 -18.35 -9.25 -23.68
CA THR A 500 -19.32 -9.08 -22.61
C THR A 500 -19.54 -10.39 -21.86
N TRP A 501 -19.81 -10.28 -20.57
CA TRP A 501 -20.15 -11.41 -19.73
C TRP A 501 -21.34 -11.08 -18.84
N GLN A 502 -22.17 -12.09 -18.59
CA GLN A 502 -23.20 -12.02 -17.55
C GLN A 502 -22.58 -12.34 -16.19
N LEU A 503 -22.92 -11.53 -15.20
CA LEU A 503 -22.42 -11.63 -13.84
C LEU A 503 -23.43 -12.30 -12.89
N PRO A 504 -22.99 -12.79 -11.71
CA PRO A 504 -23.87 -13.48 -10.76
C PRO A 504 -24.95 -12.61 -10.11
N ASP A 505 -24.86 -11.29 -10.27
CA ASP A 505 -25.82 -10.26 -9.84
C ASP A 505 -26.77 -9.82 -10.98
N ASP A 506 -26.86 -10.61 -12.05
CA ASP A 506 -27.66 -10.34 -13.26
C ASP A 506 -27.25 -9.07 -14.02
N SER A 507 -26.14 -8.45 -13.65
CA SER A 507 -25.55 -7.36 -14.41
C SER A 507 -24.64 -7.88 -15.53
N THR A 508 -24.30 -7.00 -16.46
CA THR A 508 -23.42 -7.30 -17.59
C THR A 508 -22.11 -6.54 -17.42
N LEU A 509 -21.00 -7.28 -17.47
CA LEU A 509 -19.64 -6.73 -17.55
C LEU A 509 -19.25 -6.59 -19.01
N SER A 510 -18.74 -5.43 -19.41
CA SER A 510 -18.25 -5.20 -20.77
C SER A 510 -16.82 -4.68 -20.74
N LEU A 511 -15.93 -5.41 -21.43
CA LEU A 511 -14.56 -5.00 -21.69
C LEU A 511 -14.53 -4.25 -23.03
N HIS A 512 -13.97 -3.05 -23.01
CA HIS A 512 -13.81 -2.18 -24.17
C HIS A 512 -12.34 -2.09 -24.52
N SER A 513 -12.04 -2.28 -25.81
CA SER A 513 -10.71 -2.13 -26.39
C SER A 513 -10.68 -0.89 -27.30
N LYS A 514 -9.55 -0.19 -27.31
CA LYS A 514 -9.34 0.94 -28.21
C LYS A 514 -9.12 0.40 -29.63
N ILE A 515 -9.89 0.91 -30.61
CA ILE A 515 -9.84 0.45 -32.01
C ILE A 515 -8.46 0.68 -32.62
N SER A 516 -7.79 1.77 -32.23
CA SER A 516 -6.40 2.05 -32.57
C SER A 516 -5.57 2.08 -31.30
N PRO A 517 -4.98 0.94 -30.89
CA PRO A 517 -4.12 0.87 -29.71
C PRO A 517 -2.94 1.83 -29.81
N SER A 518 -2.50 2.31 -28.66
CA SER A 518 -1.42 3.29 -28.56
C SER A 518 -0.06 2.64 -28.84
N VAL A 519 0.09 1.36 -28.49
CA VAL A 519 1.27 0.56 -28.82
C VAL A 519 0.85 -0.82 -29.31
N THR A 520 1.52 -1.35 -30.33
CA THR A 520 1.35 -2.75 -30.76
C THR A 520 2.70 -3.41 -30.97
N VAL A 521 2.83 -4.69 -30.62
CA VAL A 521 4.09 -5.44 -30.72
C VAL A 521 3.85 -6.73 -31.52
N LYS A 522 4.68 -6.99 -32.52
CA LYS A 522 4.57 -8.19 -33.37
C LYS A 522 5.93 -8.87 -33.55
N PRO A 523 6.01 -10.21 -33.52
CA PRO A 523 7.22 -10.92 -33.87
C PRO A 523 7.63 -10.67 -35.33
N LEU A 524 8.92 -10.62 -35.58
CA LEU A 524 9.55 -10.49 -36.89
C LEU A 524 10.47 -11.69 -37.13
N GLU A 525 10.28 -12.39 -38.26
CA GLU A 525 11.11 -13.53 -38.65
C GLU A 525 12.60 -13.17 -38.79
N ASN A 526 12.90 -11.97 -39.32
CA ASN A 526 14.26 -11.45 -39.45
C ASN A 526 14.40 -10.15 -38.64
N GLY A 527 14.83 -10.29 -37.39
CA GLY A 527 15.13 -9.20 -36.48
C GLY A 527 16.56 -8.67 -36.65
N SER A 528 16.72 -7.35 -36.66
CA SER A 528 18.04 -6.75 -36.43
C SER A 528 18.45 -6.97 -34.97
N LYS A 529 19.75 -7.19 -34.72
CA LYS A 529 20.32 -7.21 -33.36
C LYS A 529 20.37 -5.83 -32.72
N GLN A 530 20.38 -4.77 -33.51
CA GLN A 530 20.32 -3.39 -33.01
C GLN A 530 18.94 -2.82 -33.31
N VAL A 531 18.48 -1.92 -32.45
CA VAL A 531 17.22 -1.20 -32.67
C VAL A 531 17.38 -0.29 -33.88
N GLU A 532 16.45 -0.41 -34.82
CA GLU A 532 16.35 0.43 -36.00
C GLU A 532 14.97 1.10 -36.07
N LEU A 533 14.92 2.32 -36.62
CA LEU A 533 13.67 2.97 -37.02
C LEU A 533 13.33 2.54 -38.44
N ARG A 534 12.34 1.65 -38.59
CA ARG A 534 11.91 1.16 -39.92
C ARG A 534 11.02 2.13 -40.65
N GLU A 535 10.10 2.75 -39.92
CA GLU A 535 9.11 3.66 -40.47
C GLU A 535 8.77 4.74 -39.45
N ILE A 536 8.54 5.94 -39.96
CA ILE A 536 7.97 7.05 -39.21
C ILE A 536 6.87 7.68 -40.05
N ALA A 537 5.63 7.64 -39.56
CA ALA A 537 4.50 8.29 -40.20
C ALA A 537 4.17 9.58 -39.45
N ILE A 538 4.31 10.70 -40.14
CA ILE A 538 4.06 12.07 -39.66
C ILE A 538 3.46 12.90 -40.80
N ALA A 539 2.75 13.97 -40.45
CA ALA A 539 2.31 14.94 -41.44
C ALA A 539 3.51 15.72 -42.02
N GLU A 540 3.46 16.06 -43.31
CA GLU A 540 4.51 16.86 -43.96
C GLU A 540 4.61 18.28 -43.36
N LYS A 541 3.47 18.81 -42.89
CA LYS A 541 3.39 20.13 -42.27
C LYS A 541 2.56 20.10 -40.98
N ALA A 542 2.93 20.95 -40.02
CA ALA A 542 2.18 21.13 -38.77
C ALA A 542 2.25 22.57 -38.24
N SER A 543 1.31 22.93 -37.37
CA SER A 543 1.25 24.24 -36.73
C SER A 543 2.28 24.37 -35.59
N PRO A 544 2.86 25.56 -35.37
CA PRO A 544 3.82 25.80 -34.28
C PRO A 544 3.17 25.70 -32.89
N ASN A 545 3.96 25.28 -31.89
CA ASN A 545 3.56 25.12 -30.48
C ASN A 545 2.38 24.17 -30.23
N GLN A 546 1.97 23.38 -31.22
CA GLN A 546 0.90 22.39 -31.07
C GLN A 546 1.48 20.97 -30.95
N PRO A 547 0.79 20.05 -30.27
CA PRO A 547 1.08 18.64 -30.40
C PRO A 547 1.02 18.19 -31.87
N ILE A 548 1.95 17.33 -32.28
CA ILE A 548 2.01 16.74 -33.62
C ILE A 548 1.87 15.22 -33.48
N PRO A 549 0.90 14.58 -34.15
CA PRO A 549 0.75 13.14 -34.10
C PRO A 549 1.91 12.47 -34.86
N VAL A 550 2.46 11.41 -34.29
CA VAL A 550 3.55 10.64 -34.89
C VAL A 550 3.35 9.15 -34.62
N VAL A 551 3.67 8.34 -35.64
CA VAL A 551 3.76 6.89 -35.52
C VAL A 551 5.19 6.45 -35.77
N TYR A 552 5.82 5.78 -34.80
CA TYR A 552 7.13 5.14 -34.98
C TYR A 552 6.96 3.63 -35.13
N LYS A 553 7.75 3.01 -36.02
CA LYS A 553 7.93 1.56 -36.07
C LYS A 553 9.39 1.21 -35.79
N TRP A 554 9.64 0.73 -34.59
CA TRP A 554 10.95 0.26 -34.16
C TRP A 554 11.07 -1.24 -34.41
N ALA A 555 12.25 -1.71 -34.82
CA ALA A 555 12.54 -3.13 -34.91
C ALA A 555 13.85 -3.47 -34.23
N GLY A 556 13.92 -4.63 -33.57
CA GLY A 556 15.13 -5.08 -32.87
C GLY A 556 14.94 -6.41 -32.18
N ASP A 557 15.97 -6.90 -31.50
CA ASP A 557 15.82 -8.02 -30.58
C ASP A 557 15.10 -7.60 -29.30
N TRP A 558 14.51 -8.57 -28.60
CA TRP A 558 13.68 -8.33 -27.42
C TRP A 558 14.42 -7.58 -26.30
N GLN A 559 15.68 -7.92 -26.03
CA GLN A 559 16.42 -7.35 -24.91
C GLN A 559 16.80 -5.90 -25.17
N GLN A 560 17.23 -5.58 -26.40
CA GLN A 560 17.52 -4.22 -26.83
C GLN A 560 16.25 -3.36 -26.87
N LEU A 561 15.14 -3.89 -27.39
CA LEU A 561 13.86 -3.15 -27.36
C LEU A 561 13.41 -2.87 -25.92
N LYS A 562 13.45 -3.87 -25.04
CA LYS A 562 13.00 -3.74 -23.64
C LYS A 562 13.85 -2.76 -22.81
N SER A 563 15.17 -2.78 -22.99
CA SER A 563 16.10 -1.89 -22.28
C SER A 563 16.28 -0.52 -22.95
N GLY A 564 15.77 -0.38 -24.18
CA GLY A 564 15.95 0.80 -25.01
C GLY A 564 15.19 2.04 -24.55
N ILE A 565 15.87 3.16 -24.64
CA ILE A 565 15.33 4.52 -24.63
C ILE A 565 15.76 5.18 -25.93
N VAL A 566 14.83 5.82 -26.62
CA VAL A 566 15.13 6.62 -27.80
C VAL A 566 15.31 8.08 -27.41
N ILE A 567 16.45 8.66 -27.78
CA ILE A 567 16.76 10.08 -27.61
C ILE A 567 16.50 10.77 -28.94
N LEU A 568 15.37 11.46 -29.04
CA LEU A 568 14.86 12.03 -30.29
C LEU A 568 14.93 13.55 -30.24
N THR A 569 15.58 14.15 -31.22
CA THR A 569 15.71 15.61 -31.34
C THR A 569 15.32 16.04 -32.75
N TRP A 570 14.31 16.90 -32.85
CA TRP A 570 13.94 17.55 -34.10
C TRP A 570 14.64 18.89 -34.16
N GLN A 571 15.62 19.02 -35.06
CA GLN A 571 16.47 20.20 -35.17
C GLN A 571 16.10 20.98 -36.43
N GLU A 572 15.91 22.29 -36.28
CA GLU A 572 15.72 23.19 -37.42
C GLU A 572 16.95 23.15 -38.35
N VAL A 573 16.71 23.02 -39.67
CA VAL A 573 17.77 22.86 -40.67
C VAL A 573 18.61 24.12 -40.82
N ASP A 574 17.96 25.29 -40.90
CA ASP A 574 18.59 26.59 -41.18
C ASP A 574 18.72 27.49 -39.94
N GLY A 575 18.24 27.02 -38.79
CA GLY A 575 18.23 27.81 -37.55
C GLY A 575 18.69 27.02 -36.35
N LYS A 576 18.21 27.41 -35.17
CA LYS A 576 18.69 26.89 -33.88
C LYS A 576 17.57 26.31 -33.03
N ASP A 577 16.31 26.48 -33.42
CA ASP A 577 15.20 25.96 -32.64
C ASP A 577 15.12 24.44 -32.76
N TYR A 578 14.53 23.79 -31.76
CA TYR A 578 14.39 22.35 -31.71
C TYR A 578 13.29 21.93 -30.75
N TRP A 579 12.88 20.67 -30.84
CA TRP A 579 12.14 20.02 -29.75
C TRP A 579 12.62 18.59 -29.49
N MET A 580 12.28 18.08 -28.30
CA MET A 580 12.68 16.77 -27.81
C MET A 580 11.47 15.86 -27.65
N HIS A 581 11.65 14.58 -27.95
CA HIS A 581 10.60 13.56 -27.83
C HIS A 581 11.17 12.23 -27.34
N ASP A 582 11.77 12.25 -26.14
CA ASP A 582 12.46 11.10 -25.60
C ASP A 582 11.53 10.19 -24.83
N HIS A 583 11.65 8.88 -25.02
CA HIS A 583 10.86 7.89 -24.30
C HIS A 583 11.50 6.50 -24.41
N GLY A 584 11.07 5.60 -23.54
CA GLY A 584 11.34 4.17 -23.67
C GLY A 584 10.60 3.58 -24.86
N ILE A 585 11.18 2.58 -25.52
CA ILE A 585 10.47 1.84 -26.58
C ILE A 585 9.24 1.14 -25.97
N ALA A 586 8.14 1.13 -26.71
CA ALA A 586 6.79 0.78 -26.24
C ALA A 586 6.33 1.60 -25.03
N MET A 587 6.84 2.83 -24.86
CA MET A 587 6.68 3.63 -23.64
C MET A 587 7.18 2.93 -22.36
N GLY A 588 8.07 1.94 -22.48
CA GLY A 588 8.52 1.08 -21.37
C GLY A 588 7.56 -0.05 -21.00
N GLY A 589 6.58 -0.32 -21.88
CA GLY A 589 5.55 -1.34 -21.67
C GLY A 589 5.95 -2.76 -22.04
N LEU A 590 7.12 -3.01 -22.66
CA LEU A 590 7.49 -4.36 -23.10
C LEU A 590 7.61 -5.35 -21.93
N MET A 591 6.76 -6.36 -21.96
CA MET A 591 6.67 -7.38 -20.93
C MET A 591 6.08 -8.66 -21.51
N ALA A 592 6.68 -9.80 -21.21
CA ALA A 592 6.13 -11.10 -21.55
C ALA A 592 6.32 -12.03 -20.35
N GLU A 593 5.29 -12.80 -20.00
CA GLU A 593 5.37 -13.79 -18.92
C GLU A 593 6.50 -14.78 -19.19
N LYS A 594 6.58 -15.28 -20.42
CA LYS A 594 7.69 -16.08 -20.93
C LYS A 594 7.68 -16.07 -22.46
N LEU A 595 8.80 -15.72 -23.09
CA LEU A 595 8.97 -15.93 -24.52
C LEU A 595 9.20 -17.42 -24.81
N THR A 596 8.52 -17.95 -25.81
CA THR A 596 8.76 -19.30 -26.35
C THR A 596 10.18 -19.40 -26.94
N PRO A 597 10.77 -20.62 -27.02
CA PRO A 597 12.09 -20.80 -27.62
C PRO A 597 12.20 -20.27 -29.06
N GLU A 598 11.10 -20.29 -29.81
CA GLU A 598 11.03 -19.73 -31.18
C GLU A 598 11.05 -18.20 -31.15
N GLU A 599 10.25 -17.57 -30.28
CA GLU A 599 10.22 -16.11 -30.12
C GLU A 599 11.55 -15.53 -29.62
N GLN A 600 12.29 -16.29 -28.79
CA GLN A 600 13.62 -15.88 -28.33
C GLN A 600 14.64 -15.76 -29.48
N GLN A 601 14.37 -16.37 -30.62
CA GLN A 601 15.23 -16.31 -31.82
C GLN A 601 14.75 -15.27 -32.84
N LYS A 602 13.54 -14.72 -32.66
CA LYS A 602 12.94 -13.72 -33.54
C LYS A 602 13.27 -12.29 -33.10
N GLY A 603 13.15 -11.35 -34.03
CA GLY A 603 13.04 -9.93 -33.68
C GLY A 603 11.60 -9.56 -33.34
N PHE A 604 11.40 -8.31 -32.95
CA PHE A 604 10.08 -7.74 -32.75
C PHE A 604 9.98 -6.38 -33.44
N GLU A 605 8.79 -6.08 -33.95
CA GLU A 605 8.39 -4.76 -34.39
C GLU A 605 7.50 -4.14 -33.32
N VAL A 606 7.82 -2.92 -32.90
CA VAL A 606 7.04 -2.12 -31.96
C VAL A 606 6.52 -0.91 -32.74
N THR A 607 5.20 -0.83 -32.88
CA THR A 607 4.53 0.36 -33.42
C THR A 607 4.01 1.21 -32.27
N GLU A 608 4.39 2.47 -32.24
CA GLU A 608 3.98 3.45 -31.23
C GLU A 608 3.20 4.57 -31.90
N LYS A 609 1.99 4.87 -31.40
CA LYS A 609 1.16 5.99 -31.83
C LYS A 609 1.07 6.99 -30.67
N THR A 610 1.70 8.14 -30.85
CA THR A 610 1.81 9.17 -29.79
C THR A 610 1.83 10.57 -30.42
N ALA A 611 2.04 11.59 -29.61
CA ALA A 611 2.22 12.95 -30.05
C ALA A 611 3.50 13.56 -29.47
N MET A 612 4.15 14.40 -30.28
CA MET A 612 5.30 15.20 -29.88
C MET A 612 4.89 16.67 -29.71
N GLN A 613 5.50 17.36 -28.75
CA GLN A 613 5.29 18.80 -28.57
C GLN A 613 6.24 19.57 -29.50
N SER A 614 5.69 20.28 -30.50
CA SER A 614 6.48 21.03 -31.48
C SER A 614 7.14 22.28 -30.94
N ALA A 615 8.14 22.75 -31.68
CA ALA A 615 8.84 24.02 -31.48
C ALA A 615 7.98 25.25 -31.82
N ALA A 616 8.50 26.43 -31.46
CA ALA A 616 7.79 27.69 -31.61
C ALA A 616 8.00 28.34 -32.98
N THR A 617 9.17 28.16 -33.61
CA THR A 617 9.49 28.87 -34.85
C THR A 617 9.05 28.11 -36.11
N PRO A 618 8.51 28.81 -37.13
CA PRO A 618 8.30 28.21 -38.46
C PRO A 618 9.62 27.83 -39.13
N GLY A 619 9.66 26.68 -39.81
CA GLY A 619 10.87 26.19 -40.45
C GLY A 619 10.82 24.69 -40.79
N VAL A 620 11.86 24.19 -41.46
CA VAL A 620 12.02 22.75 -41.72
C VAL A 620 12.85 22.13 -40.60
N TYR A 621 12.36 21.06 -40.02
CA TYR A 621 13.01 20.33 -38.92
C TYR A 621 13.33 18.92 -39.35
N ARG A 622 14.56 18.49 -39.05
CA ARG A 622 15.05 17.14 -39.33
C ARG A 622 15.23 16.35 -38.03
N LEU A 623 14.81 15.09 -38.04
CA LEU A 623 14.96 14.20 -36.89
C LEU A 623 16.40 13.69 -36.79
N SER A 624 16.95 13.71 -35.57
CA SER A 624 18.10 12.94 -35.14
C SER A 624 17.68 11.98 -34.04
N ALA A 625 18.14 10.73 -34.12
CA ALA A 625 17.76 9.66 -33.20
C ALA A 625 19.00 8.93 -32.67
N VAL A 626 19.03 8.70 -31.35
CA VAL A 626 20.07 7.93 -30.66
C VAL A 626 19.41 6.89 -29.77
N TYR A 627 19.91 5.67 -29.82
CA TYR A 627 19.56 4.63 -28.86
C TYR A 627 20.36 4.82 -27.57
N LEU A 628 19.71 4.62 -26.43
CA LEU A 628 20.31 4.55 -25.10
C LEU A 628 19.81 3.30 -24.36
N ASN A 629 20.73 2.42 -23.98
CA ASN A 629 20.42 1.31 -23.09
C ASN A 629 20.31 1.82 -21.64
N ARG A 630 19.13 1.69 -21.03
CA ARG A 630 18.89 2.20 -19.66
C ARG A 630 19.64 1.45 -18.55
N GLU A 631 20.04 0.21 -18.82
CA GLU A 631 20.72 -0.68 -17.88
C GLU A 631 22.24 -0.54 -17.98
N THR A 632 22.78 -0.53 -19.20
CA THR A 632 24.25 -0.52 -19.44
C THR A 632 24.82 0.86 -19.73
N GLY A 633 24.00 1.81 -20.18
CA GLY A 633 24.43 3.12 -20.67
C GLY A 633 25.03 3.11 -22.09
N GLU A 634 25.01 1.98 -22.79
CA GLU A 634 25.45 1.89 -24.19
C GLU A 634 24.60 2.80 -25.09
N THR A 635 25.24 3.46 -26.06
CA THR A 635 24.55 4.32 -27.03
C THR A 635 25.04 4.09 -28.46
N TYR A 636 24.15 4.26 -29.43
CA TYR A 636 24.49 4.30 -30.85
C TYR A 636 23.47 5.13 -31.65
N PRO A 637 23.89 5.77 -32.76
CA PRO A 637 22.97 6.53 -33.60
C PRO A 637 22.00 5.61 -34.35
N ILE A 638 20.74 6.04 -34.47
CA ILE A 638 19.72 5.39 -35.30
C ILE A 638 19.56 6.21 -36.57
N LYS A 639 19.66 5.56 -37.74
CA LYS A 639 19.53 6.22 -39.04
C LYS A 639 18.08 6.67 -39.27
N THR A 640 17.90 7.90 -39.73
CA THR A 640 16.60 8.46 -40.13
C THR A 640 16.81 9.65 -41.05
N ASN A 641 15.86 9.85 -41.97
CA ASN A 641 15.82 11.00 -42.89
C ASN A 641 14.51 11.78 -42.75
N ALA A 642 13.83 11.64 -41.61
CA ALA A 642 12.51 12.24 -41.40
C ALA A 642 12.61 13.76 -41.28
N GLU A 643 11.71 14.45 -41.97
CA GLU A 643 11.59 15.90 -41.98
C GLU A 643 10.14 16.33 -41.83
N ILE A 644 9.93 17.49 -41.23
CA ILE A 644 8.62 18.12 -41.08
C ILE A 644 8.75 19.64 -41.22
N THR A 645 7.77 20.28 -41.82
CA THR A 645 7.71 21.74 -41.93
C THR A 645 6.75 22.30 -40.89
N ILE A 646 7.23 23.17 -40.00
CA ILE A 646 6.38 23.96 -39.11
C ILE A 646 5.93 25.22 -39.85
N ASP A 647 4.62 25.34 -40.04
CA ASP A 647 3.99 26.39 -40.85
C ASP A 647 2.74 26.94 -40.10
N PRO A 648 2.72 28.24 -39.76
CA PRO A 648 1.62 28.84 -39.02
C PRO A 648 0.28 28.87 -39.79
N GLN A 649 0.29 28.61 -41.09
CA GLN A 649 -0.92 28.54 -41.91
C GLN A 649 -1.61 27.17 -41.87
N VAL A 650 -0.98 26.16 -41.28
CA VAL A 650 -1.55 24.82 -41.14
C VAL A 650 -2.54 24.82 -39.97
N ALA A 651 -3.67 24.15 -40.14
CA ALA A 651 -4.65 23.96 -39.07
C ALA A 651 -4.18 22.92 -38.05
N ASN A 652 -4.63 23.08 -36.80
CA ASN A 652 -4.29 22.15 -35.73
C ASN A 652 -4.76 20.73 -36.06
N LEU A 653 -3.86 19.77 -35.92
CA LEU A 653 -4.15 18.36 -36.12
C LEU A 653 -4.79 17.76 -34.86
N ALA A 654 -5.72 16.83 -35.02
CA ALA A 654 -6.17 15.99 -33.91
C ALA A 654 -5.01 15.09 -33.47
N THR A 655 -4.71 15.06 -32.18
CA THR A 655 -3.53 14.36 -31.66
C THR A 655 -3.88 13.39 -30.53
N PRO A 656 -3.20 12.23 -30.45
CA PRO A 656 -3.21 11.45 -29.22
C PRO A 656 -2.52 12.22 -28.09
N GLN A 657 -2.49 11.64 -26.88
CA GLN A 657 -1.77 12.22 -25.76
C GLN A 657 -0.25 12.20 -26.01
N LEU A 658 0.44 13.20 -25.45
CA LEU A 658 1.91 13.22 -25.38
C LEU A 658 2.42 12.03 -24.55
N ASP A 659 3.63 11.57 -24.81
CA ASP A 659 4.28 10.58 -23.95
C ASP A 659 4.49 11.14 -22.52
N LEU A 660 4.59 10.24 -21.54
CA LEU A 660 4.65 10.63 -20.12
C LEU A 660 5.95 11.36 -19.74
N VAL A 661 7.06 11.09 -20.43
CA VAL A 661 8.34 11.76 -20.19
C VAL A 661 8.28 13.20 -20.69
N THR A 662 7.69 13.45 -21.86
CA THR A 662 7.43 14.80 -22.37
C THR A 662 6.46 15.56 -21.47
N GLN A 663 5.35 14.94 -21.04
CA GLN A 663 4.42 15.58 -20.09
C GLN A 663 5.14 15.98 -18.80
N LEU A 664 5.96 15.08 -18.23
CA LEU A 664 6.72 15.35 -17.01
C LEU A 664 7.71 16.50 -17.23
N ARG A 665 8.46 16.50 -18.34
CA ARG A 665 9.42 17.58 -18.68
C ARG A 665 8.73 18.94 -18.73
N LEU A 666 7.63 19.03 -19.50
CA LEU A 666 6.90 20.29 -19.70
C LEU A 666 6.32 20.81 -18.39
N LYS A 667 5.76 19.95 -17.54
CA LYS A 667 5.22 20.39 -16.24
C LYS A 667 6.31 20.71 -15.22
N SER A 668 7.41 19.96 -15.22
CA SER A 668 8.55 20.20 -14.32
C SER A 668 9.19 21.57 -14.52
N ALA A 669 9.05 22.19 -15.70
CA ALA A 669 9.51 23.55 -15.94
C ALA A 669 8.97 24.59 -14.93
N ASN A 670 7.82 24.32 -14.31
CA ASN A 670 7.18 25.23 -13.36
C ASN A 670 7.79 25.22 -11.95
N ILE A 671 8.62 24.22 -11.58
CA ILE A 671 9.18 24.11 -10.22
C ILE A 671 9.94 25.37 -9.78
N GLY A 672 10.49 26.16 -10.71
CA GLY A 672 11.11 27.46 -10.44
C GLY A 672 10.19 28.52 -9.83
N GLN A 673 8.86 28.32 -9.82
CA GLN A 673 7.84 29.26 -9.32
C GLN A 673 7.40 29.00 -7.86
N GLY A 674 8.10 28.12 -7.13
CA GLY A 674 7.73 27.77 -5.76
C GLY A 674 6.53 26.83 -5.70
N LEU A 675 5.71 26.94 -4.63
CA LEU A 675 4.55 26.06 -4.42
C LEU A 675 3.53 26.09 -5.56
N THR A 676 3.22 27.27 -6.09
CA THR A 676 2.27 27.43 -7.22
C THR A 676 2.73 26.67 -8.46
N GLY A 677 4.05 26.53 -8.64
CA GLY A 677 4.64 25.76 -9.73
C GLY A 677 4.68 24.25 -9.50
N ILE A 678 4.58 23.80 -8.25
CA ILE A 678 4.56 22.36 -7.88
C ILE A 678 3.17 21.76 -8.09
N GLU A 679 2.10 22.51 -7.80
CA GLU A 679 0.73 22.01 -7.87
C GLU A 679 0.39 21.35 -9.23
N PRO A 680 0.71 21.95 -10.40
CA PRO A 680 0.51 21.30 -11.70
C PRO A 680 1.29 19.99 -11.89
N ILE A 681 2.41 19.80 -11.18
CA ILE A 681 3.21 18.56 -11.21
C ILE A 681 2.51 17.47 -10.38
N PHE A 682 1.93 17.84 -9.23
CA PHE A 682 1.14 16.90 -8.42
C PHE A 682 -0.15 16.51 -9.12
N GLU A 683 -0.84 17.43 -9.77
CA GLU A 683 -2.01 17.10 -10.60
C GLU A 683 -1.64 16.15 -11.74
N LEU A 684 -0.53 16.42 -12.44
CA LEU A 684 -0.03 15.53 -13.48
C LEU A 684 0.27 14.14 -12.91
N THR A 685 1.10 14.05 -11.87
CA THR A 685 1.57 12.77 -11.32
C THR A 685 0.46 11.95 -10.67
N ASN A 686 -0.51 12.60 -10.01
CA ASN A 686 -1.71 11.92 -9.50
C ASN A 686 -2.48 11.18 -10.61
N ARG A 687 -2.54 11.78 -11.80
CA ARG A 687 -3.18 11.20 -12.98
C ARG A 687 -2.31 10.14 -13.65
N ILE A 688 -1.09 10.49 -14.07
CA ILE A 688 -0.28 9.57 -14.90
C ILE A 688 0.27 8.36 -14.13
N ASN A 689 0.36 8.42 -12.79
CA ASN A 689 0.63 7.23 -11.96
C ASN A 689 -0.51 6.19 -12.03
N GLN A 690 -1.71 6.58 -12.47
CA GLN A 690 -2.78 5.62 -12.78
C GLN A 690 -2.56 4.94 -14.13
N TYR A 691 -1.81 5.51 -15.06
CA TYR A 691 -1.62 4.92 -16.39
C TYR A 691 -0.41 3.99 -16.45
N ASP A 692 0.63 4.27 -15.66
CA ASP A 692 1.82 3.44 -15.57
C ASP A 692 1.98 2.84 -14.16
N LEU A 693 1.56 1.58 -14.01
CA LEU A 693 1.57 0.82 -12.75
C LEU A 693 2.89 0.93 -11.98
N ILE A 694 4.02 0.74 -12.66
CA ILE A 694 5.34 0.70 -12.02
C ILE A 694 6.07 2.04 -12.10
N GLN A 695 5.43 3.06 -12.68
CA GLN A 695 5.99 4.39 -12.87
C GLN A 695 7.35 4.36 -13.60
N ASP A 696 7.48 3.48 -14.60
CA ASP A 696 8.69 3.37 -15.44
C ASP A 696 9.00 4.69 -16.17
N TYR A 697 7.98 5.50 -16.47
CA TYR A 697 8.18 6.85 -17.04
C TYR A 697 9.13 7.72 -16.19
N VAL A 698 9.14 7.54 -14.87
CA VAL A 698 10.03 8.29 -13.97
C VAL A 698 11.48 7.82 -14.14
N LEU A 699 11.69 6.51 -14.29
CA LEU A 699 13.01 5.94 -14.56
C LEU A 699 13.52 6.36 -15.95
N GLN A 700 12.64 6.35 -16.95
CA GLN A 700 12.96 6.84 -18.29
C GLN A 700 13.39 8.31 -18.24
N ALA A 701 12.59 9.17 -17.59
CA ALA A 701 12.88 10.59 -17.42
C ALA A 701 14.23 10.85 -16.76
N ASP A 702 14.55 10.14 -15.67
CA ASP A 702 15.86 10.22 -15.01
C ASP A 702 17.01 9.91 -15.98
N LYS A 703 16.94 8.78 -16.70
CA LYS A 703 17.99 8.37 -17.65
C LYS A 703 18.14 9.34 -18.81
N VAL A 704 17.02 9.79 -19.39
CA VAL A 704 16.99 10.76 -20.49
C VAL A 704 17.62 12.09 -20.07
N PHE A 705 17.13 12.68 -18.97
CA PHE A 705 17.58 14.01 -18.56
C PHE A 705 19.04 13.98 -18.10
N SER A 706 19.45 12.92 -17.39
CA SER A 706 20.85 12.69 -17.04
C SER A 706 21.74 12.60 -18.28
N TYR A 707 21.33 11.84 -19.30
CA TYR A 707 22.07 11.70 -20.55
C TYR A 707 22.20 13.04 -21.28
N ARG A 708 21.10 13.78 -21.43
CA ARG A 708 21.12 15.08 -22.13
C ARG A 708 21.98 16.11 -21.41
N LEU A 709 21.94 16.18 -20.08
CA LEU A 709 22.75 17.12 -19.29
C LEU A 709 24.26 16.84 -19.37
N GLN A 710 24.68 15.63 -19.77
CA GLN A 710 26.09 15.29 -20.00
C GLN A 710 26.61 15.75 -21.36
N GLN A 711 25.73 16.13 -22.29
CA GLN A 711 26.12 16.64 -23.60
C GLN A 711 26.81 18.01 -23.47
N GLN A 712 27.70 18.34 -24.40
CA GLN A 712 28.52 19.56 -24.32
C GLN A 712 27.68 20.84 -24.31
N ASN A 713 26.58 20.87 -25.07
CA ASN A 713 25.64 22.00 -25.13
C ASN A 713 24.22 21.46 -24.93
N PRO A 714 23.81 21.18 -23.68
CA PRO A 714 22.52 20.58 -23.41
C PRO A 714 21.39 21.54 -23.81
N PRO A 715 20.40 21.07 -24.58
CA PRO A 715 19.23 21.85 -24.92
C PRO A 715 18.43 22.22 -23.66
N ASP A 716 18.08 23.51 -23.46
CA ASP A 716 17.26 23.98 -22.33
C ASP A 716 17.72 23.37 -20.98
N LYS A 717 18.99 23.64 -20.64
CA LYS A 717 19.69 23.05 -19.49
C LYS A 717 18.89 23.14 -18.19
N LEU A 718 18.19 24.26 -17.96
CA LEU A 718 17.43 24.48 -16.73
C LEU A 718 16.17 23.61 -16.68
N SER A 719 15.38 23.53 -17.76
CA SER A 719 14.21 22.64 -17.80
C SER A 719 14.61 21.17 -17.62
N LEU A 720 15.72 20.74 -18.23
CA LEU A 720 16.25 19.39 -18.03
C LEU A 720 16.68 19.14 -16.58
N ALA A 721 17.34 20.11 -15.94
CA ALA A 721 17.73 20.00 -14.53
C ALA A 721 16.50 19.93 -13.61
N TYR A 722 15.44 20.67 -13.91
CA TYR A 722 14.16 20.58 -13.21
C TYR A 722 13.49 19.22 -13.38
N GLY A 723 13.41 18.72 -14.62
CA GLY A 723 12.90 17.38 -14.90
C GLY A 723 13.67 16.29 -14.16
N LEU A 724 15.00 16.40 -14.12
CA LEU A 724 15.85 15.46 -13.38
C LEU A 724 15.61 15.54 -11.87
N ALA A 725 15.51 16.75 -11.30
CA ALA A 725 15.24 16.90 -9.87
C ALA A 725 13.89 16.28 -9.49
N ILE A 726 12.83 16.53 -10.28
CA ILE A 726 11.51 15.93 -10.08
C ILE A 726 11.57 14.41 -10.20
N SER A 727 12.22 13.86 -11.23
CA SER A 727 12.29 12.40 -11.39
C SER A 727 13.03 11.72 -10.22
N LYS A 728 14.07 12.35 -9.68
CA LYS A 728 14.76 11.88 -8.47
C LYS A 728 13.89 11.94 -7.21
N VAL A 729 13.12 13.02 -7.04
CA VAL A 729 12.18 13.17 -5.92
C VAL A 729 11.07 12.12 -5.99
N LEU A 730 10.49 11.88 -7.16
CA LEU A 730 9.45 10.86 -7.36
C LEU A 730 9.95 9.43 -7.09
N GLN A 731 11.20 9.13 -7.43
CA GLN A 731 11.87 7.86 -7.06
C GLN A 731 12.29 7.79 -5.59
N GLN A 732 12.12 8.88 -4.82
CA GLN A 732 12.65 9.03 -3.47
C GLN A 732 14.17 8.77 -3.39
N ASP A 733 14.90 9.05 -4.47
CA ASP A 733 16.36 8.98 -4.54
C ASP A 733 16.95 10.27 -3.94
N VAL A 734 17.13 10.27 -2.62
CA VAL A 734 17.63 11.42 -1.88
C VAL A 734 18.98 11.90 -2.41
N ALA A 735 19.94 10.98 -2.60
CA ALA A 735 21.29 11.35 -3.03
C ALA A 735 21.27 11.94 -4.44
N GLY A 736 20.47 11.36 -5.35
CA GLY A 736 20.24 11.90 -6.69
C GLY A 736 19.55 13.26 -6.65
N ALA A 737 18.53 13.44 -5.80
CA ALA A 737 17.78 14.69 -5.69
C ALA A 737 18.63 15.84 -5.13
N ILE A 738 19.51 15.56 -4.15
CA ILE A 738 20.49 16.55 -3.67
C ILE A 738 21.41 16.98 -4.81
N LYS A 739 21.99 16.03 -5.57
CA LYS A 739 22.86 16.36 -6.70
C LYS A 739 22.14 17.14 -7.80
N ALA A 740 20.90 16.78 -8.10
CA ALA A 740 20.09 17.46 -9.11
C ALA A 740 19.77 18.92 -8.68
N THR A 741 19.42 19.13 -7.41
CA THR A 741 19.18 20.48 -6.88
C THR A 741 20.47 21.31 -6.75
N GLU A 742 21.62 20.69 -6.48
CA GLU A 742 22.92 21.37 -6.60
C GLU A 742 23.18 21.89 -8.01
N GLU A 743 22.84 21.10 -9.04
CA GLU A 743 22.97 21.54 -10.44
C GLU A 743 21.98 22.67 -10.77
N MET A 744 20.74 22.62 -10.29
CA MET A 744 19.79 23.73 -10.41
C MET A 744 20.34 25.03 -9.81
N ILE A 745 20.93 24.95 -8.61
CA ILE A 745 21.56 26.10 -7.93
C ILE A 745 22.76 26.63 -8.73
N LYS A 746 23.56 25.76 -9.35
CA LYS A 746 24.67 26.19 -10.22
C LYS A 746 24.20 26.89 -11.48
N ILE A 747 23.11 26.42 -12.08
CA ILE A 747 22.54 26.99 -13.31
C ILE A 747 21.88 28.35 -13.02
N ASP A 748 21.08 28.43 -11.96
CA ASP A 748 20.41 29.65 -11.53
C ASP A 748 20.48 29.81 -9.99
N PRO A 749 21.51 30.53 -9.49
CA PRO A 749 21.76 30.70 -8.06
C PRO A 749 20.90 31.78 -7.40
N TYR A 750 20.07 32.51 -8.15
CA TYR A 750 19.27 33.60 -7.61
C TYR A 750 17.83 33.17 -7.29
N ASN A 751 17.41 32.01 -7.77
CA ASN A 751 16.10 31.48 -7.43
C ASN A 751 16.09 30.93 -5.98
N PRO A 752 15.31 31.53 -5.06
CA PRO A 752 15.25 31.11 -3.65
C PRO A 752 14.71 29.68 -3.49
N TYR A 753 13.86 29.23 -4.42
CA TYR A 753 13.19 27.93 -4.31
C TYR A 753 14.14 26.77 -4.56
N HIS A 754 15.20 26.93 -5.35
CA HIS A 754 16.20 25.88 -5.55
C HIS A 754 16.85 25.46 -4.22
N TYR A 755 17.18 26.46 -3.38
CA TYR A 755 17.69 26.23 -2.03
C TYR A 755 16.61 25.69 -1.08
N ALA A 756 15.35 26.13 -1.23
CA ALA A 756 14.23 25.63 -0.44
C ALA A 756 13.98 24.14 -0.68
N TYR A 757 13.99 23.68 -1.93
CA TYR A 757 13.83 22.27 -2.29
C TYR A 757 14.98 21.42 -1.78
N GLN A 758 16.22 21.88 -1.94
CA GLN A 758 17.37 21.19 -1.37
C GLN A 758 17.26 21.09 0.17
N GLY A 759 16.84 22.18 0.82
CA GLY A 759 16.55 22.22 2.24
C GLY A 759 15.50 21.20 2.66
N PHE A 760 14.39 21.12 1.92
CA PHE A 760 13.35 20.13 2.14
C PHE A 760 13.88 18.69 1.99
N ILE A 761 14.68 18.41 0.96
CA ILE A 761 15.27 17.08 0.74
C ILE A 761 16.20 16.70 1.92
N TYR A 762 16.98 17.64 2.45
CA TYR A 762 17.77 17.39 3.65
C TYR A 762 16.91 17.13 4.88
N LEU A 763 15.78 17.84 5.05
CA LEU A 763 14.84 17.56 6.14
C LEU A 763 14.20 16.18 5.99
N TYR A 764 13.80 15.82 4.76
CA TYR A 764 13.30 14.49 4.41
C TYR A 764 14.29 13.39 4.82
N ASP A 765 15.59 13.65 4.60
CA ASP A 765 16.68 12.74 4.93
C ASP A 765 17.21 12.85 6.36
N TRP A 766 16.52 13.56 7.26
CA TRP A 766 16.92 13.74 8.66
C TRP A 766 18.29 14.44 8.83
N GLN A 767 18.61 15.40 7.95
CA GLN A 767 19.82 16.23 7.99
C GLN A 767 19.51 17.71 8.30
N PRO A 768 19.01 18.05 9.49
CA PRO A 768 18.51 19.39 9.80
C PRO A 768 19.59 20.49 9.74
N GLN A 769 20.85 20.14 10.03
CA GLN A 769 21.96 21.10 9.99
C GLN A 769 22.34 21.48 8.56
N ALA A 770 22.31 20.52 7.63
CA ALA A 770 22.52 20.78 6.22
C ALA A 770 21.35 21.59 5.64
N ALA A 771 20.11 21.21 5.99
CA ALA A 771 18.91 21.95 5.64
C ALA A 771 18.97 23.41 6.09
N GLN A 772 19.35 23.66 7.35
CA GLN A 772 19.44 25.01 7.90
C GLN A 772 20.37 25.91 7.09
N LYS A 773 21.53 25.42 6.66
CA LYS A 773 22.51 26.20 5.88
C LYS A 773 21.94 26.68 4.56
N VAL A 774 21.28 25.79 3.82
CA VAL A 774 20.70 26.15 2.50
C VAL A 774 19.42 26.98 2.65
N LEU A 775 18.61 26.71 3.67
CA LEU A 775 17.40 27.48 3.96
C LEU A 775 17.71 28.90 4.45
N ASP A 776 18.83 29.12 5.13
CA ASP A 776 19.29 30.47 5.49
C ASP A 776 19.62 31.28 4.23
N LYS A 777 20.19 30.64 3.20
CA LYS A 777 20.42 31.28 1.89
C LYS A 777 19.11 31.53 1.14
N ALA A 778 18.18 30.57 1.13
CA ALA A 778 16.85 30.75 0.55
C ALA A 778 16.13 31.97 1.15
N ARG A 779 16.19 32.12 2.48
CA ARG A 779 15.58 33.24 3.21
C ARG A 779 16.25 34.58 2.93
N GLN A 780 17.56 34.60 2.66
CA GLN A 780 18.25 35.83 2.25
C GLN A 780 17.76 36.30 0.86
N LEU A 781 17.47 35.35 -0.04
CA LEU A 781 17.00 35.64 -1.40
C LEU A 781 15.51 36.01 -1.42
N ASN A 782 14.68 35.41 -0.56
CA ASN A 782 13.27 35.76 -0.41
C ASN A 782 12.86 35.71 1.08
N PRO A 783 12.97 36.83 1.81
CA PRO A 783 12.64 36.90 3.24
C PRO A 783 11.13 36.76 3.54
N ASP A 784 10.27 37.06 2.57
CA ASP A 784 8.82 37.17 2.76
C ASP A 784 8.08 35.85 2.52
N SER A 785 8.72 34.83 1.95
CA SER A 785 8.11 33.51 1.73
C SER A 785 7.83 32.78 3.05
N GLU A 786 6.53 32.57 3.33
CA GLU A 786 6.04 31.81 4.48
C GLU A 786 6.55 30.36 4.48
N GLU A 787 6.69 29.76 3.30
CA GLU A 787 7.16 28.40 3.13
C GLU A 787 8.62 28.25 3.55
N ILE A 788 9.48 29.17 3.09
CA ILE A 788 10.90 29.17 3.42
C ILE A 788 11.09 29.38 4.92
N LYS A 789 10.35 30.32 5.51
CA LYS A 789 10.37 30.55 6.97
C LYS A 789 9.91 29.31 7.74
N THR A 790 8.84 28.65 7.29
CA THR A 790 8.32 27.42 7.89
C THR A 790 9.35 26.29 7.82
N LEU A 791 9.96 26.05 6.65
CA LEU A 791 11.03 25.05 6.52
C LEU A 791 12.23 25.38 7.41
N ASN A 792 12.58 26.66 7.58
CA ASN A 792 13.67 27.09 8.46
C ASN A 792 13.33 26.81 9.94
N ALA A 793 12.08 27.05 10.36
CA ALA A 793 11.60 26.72 11.70
C ALA A 793 11.62 25.19 11.95
N VAL A 794 11.20 24.40 10.95
CA VAL A 794 11.25 22.94 10.99
C VAL A 794 12.71 22.44 11.09
N ALA A 795 13.64 23.03 10.33
CA ALA A 795 15.06 22.70 10.41
C ALA A 795 15.63 22.97 11.82
N ALA A 796 15.30 24.11 12.41
CA ALA A 796 15.69 24.43 13.78
C ALA A 796 15.09 23.45 14.80
N LEU A 797 13.80 23.09 14.64
CA LEU A 797 13.10 22.14 15.49
C LEU A 797 13.72 20.74 15.43
N MET A 798 13.91 20.20 14.22
CA MET A 798 14.55 18.90 14.00
C MET A 798 16.01 18.89 14.47
N GLY A 799 16.70 20.04 14.42
CA GLY A 799 18.03 20.23 14.98
C GLY A 799 18.08 20.36 16.51
N GLY A 800 16.93 20.31 17.20
CA GLY A 800 16.83 20.43 18.66
C GLY A 800 16.86 21.86 19.19
N ASN A 801 16.82 22.89 18.33
CA ASN A 801 16.85 24.29 18.74
C ASN A 801 15.42 24.86 18.85
N LEU A 802 14.75 24.52 19.96
CA LEU A 802 13.35 24.90 20.22
C LEU A 802 13.14 26.42 20.26
N VAL A 803 14.10 27.18 20.81
CA VAL A 803 14.00 28.65 20.90
C VAL A 803 14.05 29.28 19.52
N LYS A 804 15.02 28.87 18.68
CA LYS A 804 15.13 29.37 17.31
C LYS A 804 13.90 28.95 16.49
N ALA A 805 13.44 27.71 16.64
CA ALA A 805 12.23 27.24 15.97
C ALA A 805 11.01 28.10 16.33
N TRP A 806 10.82 28.39 17.62
CA TRP A 806 9.74 29.26 18.10
C TRP A 806 9.85 30.69 17.55
N GLN A 807 11.04 31.30 17.59
CA GLN A 807 11.26 32.64 17.07
C GLN A 807 10.97 32.74 15.57
N LEU A 808 11.41 31.74 14.80
CA LEU A 808 11.16 31.66 13.37
C LEU A 808 9.67 31.45 13.08
N TRP A 809 9.00 30.61 13.87
CA TRP A 809 7.58 30.36 13.73
C TRP A 809 6.73 31.59 14.07
N GLN A 810 7.09 32.39 15.08
CA GLN A 810 6.41 33.65 15.40
C GLN A 810 6.64 34.76 14.36
N SER A 811 7.64 34.61 13.49
CA SER A 811 7.92 35.54 12.40
C SER A 811 7.20 35.19 11.09
N ASN A 812 6.47 34.07 11.09
CA ASN A 812 5.35 33.80 10.17
C ASN A 812 4.13 34.53 10.70
#